data_AF-A0A2N2WRW5-F1
#
_entry.id   AF-A0A2N2WRW5-F1
#
_cell.length_a   1.000
_cell.length_b   1.000
_cell.length_c   1.000
_cell.angle_alpha   90.00
_cell.angle_beta   90.00
_cell.angle_gamma   90.00
#
_symmetry.space_group_name_H-M   'P 1'
#
loop_
_entity.id
_entity.type
_entity.pdbx_description
1 polymer ?
#
loop_
_entity_poly.entity_id
_entity_poly.type
_entity_poly.pdbx_seq_one_letter_code
_entity_poly.pdbx_strand_id
1 'polypeptide(L)'
;MKNLKKNWFRHLIQWGTLIAIIIILTKVFGNESADPEAYCPFGGIQTLGTYLVAGSMACSMTATQIMMGVVLALGVILFSKLFCGYLCPLGWATEYLAKLRKKLKIKEIVINYGTIADKILRLFKYVLLFWIFYTTVNSSELFCKNFDPYYAAATGFQGELTMWMALLAIAIFVLGNLFVKMFWCKYLCPLGALSNIFKYAITFAVLVGIFALVNYSGLAVSWVYLLGAASLIGYLWEILYLEVKVFPLLKVVRSTEKCNDCGLCAKKCPYGINVDKVGSVKNVDCNLCGECIASCNQDALTFGGKKSFRWVPAILTIVLFATAFFLGKTMELPTIDIRWGDEAKHEQLEKFRVEGLRSVKCYGSSMAFSATLKKIPGVYGVATFVKHSNVDIYYVPSEVTEDKIREMIYVPSKFKIATPPVEAQQIKVITIYTEKMYDRMDPNYLGLQFRNTGKGYYGIETEYSCPLTVRLYMDLNEPVDEKFFKEMVELKQLEMPVHGGGVNIVEVDFEYIGLAEGSDTITRREFLERQFNKFSVPFKKNQESWDGKNAAVYELVYPNLDKPLITRNLPYLSNHLSQLEGFLSIETTLNESDEYCFRITYRADVLNDDKIWEALNKAKWTIKNKEGVMEDVDPKFTFDTKGATKAVTKE
;
A
#
# COMPACT_ATOMS: atom_id res chain seq x y z
N MET A 1 -13.23 -47.29 16.42
CA MET A 1 -12.77 -46.19 15.53
C MET A 1 -13.68 -45.98 14.30
N LYS A 2 -15.01 -45.84 14.47
CA LYS A 2 -15.98 -45.65 13.35
C LYS A 2 -16.16 -44.18 12.89
N ASN A 3 -15.56 -43.21 13.59
CA ASN A 3 -15.75 -41.76 13.36
C ASN A 3 -14.70 -41.09 12.44
N LEU A 4 -13.71 -41.82 11.94
CA LEU A 4 -12.69 -41.30 10.99
C LEU A 4 -13.18 -41.16 9.54
N LYS A 5 -14.47 -41.47 9.26
CA LYS A 5 -15.08 -41.28 7.93
C LYS A 5 -15.20 -39.80 7.53
N LYS A 6 -15.12 -38.85 8.47
CA LYS A 6 -15.15 -37.41 8.15
C LYS A 6 -13.79 -36.92 7.63
N ASN A 7 -13.82 -35.97 6.71
CA ASN A 7 -12.62 -35.31 6.16
C ASN A 7 -12.04 -34.29 7.16
N TRP A 8 -11.64 -34.78 8.33
CA TRP A 8 -11.30 -33.94 9.49
C TRP A 8 -10.14 -32.99 9.22
N PHE A 9 -9.07 -33.47 8.58
CA PHE A 9 -7.89 -32.64 8.27
C PHE A 9 -8.21 -31.43 7.41
N ARG A 10 -9.06 -31.59 6.39
CA ARG A 10 -9.53 -30.48 5.57
C ARG A 10 -10.23 -29.42 6.42
N HIS A 11 -11.15 -29.86 7.27
CA HIS A 11 -11.90 -28.94 8.13
C HIS A 11 -11.00 -28.28 9.18
N LEU A 12 -10.02 -28.99 9.73
CA LEU A 12 -9.03 -28.43 10.65
C LEU A 12 -8.25 -27.29 9.98
N ILE A 13 -7.80 -27.46 8.73
CA ILE A 13 -7.11 -26.40 7.99
C ILE A 13 -8.06 -25.23 7.69
N GLN A 14 -9.30 -25.49 7.25
CA GLN A 14 -10.28 -24.43 6.98
C GLN A 14 -10.59 -23.60 8.22
N TRP A 15 -10.91 -24.25 9.34
CA TRP A 15 -11.20 -23.58 10.60
C TRP A 15 -9.97 -22.87 11.17
N GLY A 16 -8.79 -23.50 11.09
CA GLY A 16 -7.52 -22.87 11.48
C GLY A 16 -7.23 -21.60 10.68
N THR A 17 -7.49 -21.63 9.37
CA THR A 17 -7.32 -20.46 8.49
C THR A 17 -8.31 -19.34 8.85
N LEU A 18 -9.58 -19.68 9.09
CA LEU A 18 -10.58 -18.68 9.52
C LEU A 18 -10.23 -18.06 10.87
N ILE A 19 -9.80 -18.87 11.84
CA ILE A 19 -9.36 -18.39 13.16
C ILE A 19 -8.15 -17.46 13.00
N ALA A 20 -7.16 -17.85 12.19
CA ALA A 20 -5.99 -17.01 11.92
C ALA A 20 -6.39 -15.66 11.29
N ILE A 21 -7.29 -15.66 10.31
CA ILE A 21 -7.83 -14.43 9.69
C ILE A 21 -8.53 -13.57 10.74
N ILE A 22 -9.39 -14.15 11.58
CA ILE A 22 -10.10 -13.42 12.63
C ILE A 22 -9.10 -12.77 13.60
N ILE A 23 -8.10 -13.51 14.08
CA ILE A 23 -7.07 -13.01 15.00
C ILE A 23 -6.31 -11.82 14.40
N ILE A 24 -5.94 -11.91 13.12
CA ILE A 24 -5.24 -10.84 12.39
C ILE A 24 -6.15 -9.60 12.27
N LEU A 25 -7.42 -9.80 11.89
CA LEU A 25 -8.37 -8.70 11.72
C LEU A 25 -8.77 -8.02 13.02
N THR A 26 -8.89 -8.77 14.12
CA THR A 26 -9.24 -8.23 15.44
C THR A 26 -8.06 -7.62 16.18
N LYS A 27 -6.87 -7.56 15.56
CA LYS A 27 -5.65 -6.95 16.13
C LYS A 27 -5.25 -7.48 17.50
N VAL A 28 -5.64 -8.72 17.84
CA VAL A 28 -5.46 -9.30 19.18
C VAL A 28 -3.99 -9.38 19.61
N PHE A 29 -3.06 -9.44 18.65
CA PHE A 29 -1.61 -9.53 18.90
C PHE A 29 -0.77 -8.40 18.28
N GLY A 30 -1.36 -7.33 17.73
CA GLY A 30 -0.58 -6.25 17.12
C GLY A 30 -1.41 -5.11 16.51
N ASN A 31 -0.85 -3.91 16.47
CA ASN A 31 -1.55 -2.70 16.06
C ASN A 31 -1.43 -2.37 14.55
N GLU A 32 -0.72 -3.19 13.78
CA GLU A 32 -0.53 -3.01 12.34
C GLU A 32 -1.85 -3.11 11.56
N SER A 33 -1.94 -2.39 10.45
CA SER A 33 -3.05 -2.51 9.51
C SER A 33 -3.02 -3.89 8.85
N ALA A 34 -3.94 -4.78 9.26
CA ALA A 34 -4.12 -6.06 8.61
C ALA A 34 -4.64 -5.86 7.17
N ASP A 35 -3.83 -6.17 6.15
CA ASP A 35 -4.29 -6.31 4.76
C ASP A 35 -4.59 -7.80 4.48
N PRO A 36 -5.87 -8.23 4.39
CA PRO A 36 -6.24 -9.61 4.11
C PRO A 36 -5.72 -10.14 2.77
N GLU A 37 -5.43 -9.24 1.81
CA GLU A 37 -4.91 -9.64 0.52
C GLU A 37 -3.42 -9.97 0.53
N ALA A 38 -2.70 -9.69 1.63
CA ALA A 38 -1.31 -10.11 1.85
C ALA A 38 -1.09 -11.61 1.62
N TYR A 39 -2.14 -12.42 1.73
CA TYR A 39 -2.09 -13.87 1.62
C TYR A 39 -2.88 -14.41 0.41
N CYS A 40 -3.44 -13.53 -0.44
CA CYS A 40 -4.22 -13.94 -1.60
C CYS A 40 -3.30 -14.31 -2.77
N PRO A 41 -3.37 -15.55 -3.31
CA PRO A 41 -2.50 -15.99 -4.40
C PRO A 41 -2.80 -15.27 -5.71
N PHE A 42 -4.06 -14.85 -5.90
CA PHE A 42 -4.45 -14.08 -7.08
C PHE A 42 -3.77 -12.72 -7.09
N GLY A 43 -3.83 -12.01 -5.94
CA GLY A 43 -3.15 -10.73 -5.76
C GLY A 43 -1.66 -10.85 -6.05
N GLY A 44 -1.00 -11.89 -5.51
CA GLY A 44 0.42 -12.15 -5.76
C GLY A 44 0.81 -12.31 -7.24
N ILE A 45 -0.01 -13.00 -8.04
CA ILE A 45 0.25 -13.17 -9.47
C ILE A 45 0.00 -11.86 -10.23
N GLN A 46 -0.99 -11.08 -9.82
CA GLN A 46 -1.21 -9.75 -10.38
C GLN A 46 -0.04 -8.82 -10.08
N THR A 47 0.47 -8.81 -8.84
CA THR A 47 1.67 -8.05 -8.46
C THR A 47 2.85 -8.46 -9.31
N LEU A 48 3.06 -9.77 -9.53
CA LEU A 48 4.12 -10.26 -10.40
C LEU A 48 3.93 -9.75 -11.84
N GLY A 49 2.70 -9.74 -12.35
CA GLY A 49 2.39 -9.17 -13.66
C GLY A 49 2.75 -7.68 -13.75
N THR A 50 2.35 -6.88 -12.74
CA THR A 50 2.71 -5.47 -12.66
C THR A 50 4.23 -5.27 -12.55
N TYR A 51 4.92 -6.10 -11.77
CA TYR A 51 6.38 -6.04 -11.63
C TYR A 51 7.10 -6.35 -12.95
N LEU A 52 6.69 -7.39 -13.67
CA LEU A 52 7.31 -7.78 -14.94
C LEU A 52 7.03 -6.79 -16.08
N VAL A 53 5.88 -6.11 -16.06
CA VAL A 53 5.47 -5.20 -17.15
C VAL A 53 5.85 -3.75 -16.87
N ALA A 54 5.58 -3.27 -15.66
CA ALA A 54 5.74 -1.87 -15.27
C ALA A 54 6.97 -1.61 -14.39
N GLY A 55 7.72 -2.65 -14.00
CA GLY A 55 8.87 -2.51 -13.10
C GLY A 55 8.51 -2.01 -11.71
N SER A 56 7.23 -2.16 -11.31
CA SER A 56 6.67 -1.59 -10.09
C SER A 56 5.94 -2.62 -9.22
N MET A 57 6.01 -2.42 -7.90
CA MET A 57 5.15 -3.07 -6.92
C MET A 57 4.14 -2.06 -6.37
N ALA A 58 2.87 -2.47 -6.29
CA ALA A 58 1.80 -1.65 -5.72
C ALA A 58 2.05 -1.31 -4.24
N CYS A 59 1.60 -0.13 -3.79
CA CYS A 59 1.88 0.45 -2.46
C CYS A 59 1.52 -0.45 -1.26
N SER A 60 0.55 -1.36 -1.40
CA SER A 60 0.11 -2.27 -0.34
C SER A 60 0.71 -3.67 -0.47
N MET A 61 1.75 -3.86 -1.30
CA MET A 61 2.19 -5.20 -1.70
C MET A 61 3.58 -5.56 -1.26
N THR A 62 3.74 -6.85 -0.93
CA THR A 62 4.97 -7.41 -0.36
C THR A 62 5.53 -8.50 -1.27
N ALA A 63 6.86 -8.71 -1.22
CA ALA A 63 7.50 -9.85 -1.88
C ALA A 63 6.85 -11.20 -1.47
N THR A 64 6.33 -11.29 -0.24
CA THR A 64 5.57 -12.43 0.25
C THR A 64 4.35 -12.76 -0.61
N GLN A 65 3.60 -11.76 -1.09
CA GLN A 65 2.45 -12.00 -1.97
C GLN A 65 2.88 -12.59 -3.31
N ILE A 66 3.93 -12.04 -3.94
CA ILE A 66 4.46 -12.57 -5.19
C ILE A 66 4.86 -14.04 -5.03
N MET A 67 5.62 -14.36 -3.97
CA MET A 67 6.03 -15.74 -3.68
C MET A 67 4.83 -16.65 -3.39
N MET A 68 3.81 -16.15 -2.69
CA MET A 68 2.55 -16.86 -2.49
C MET A 68 1.84 -17.17 -3.81
N GLY A 69 1.80 -16.21 -4.73
CA GLY A 69 1.27 -16.39 -6.07
C GLY A 69 2.02 -17.43 -6.89
N VAL A 70 3.35 -17.33 -6.96
CA VAL A 70 4.22 -18.23 -7.74
C VAL A 70 4.17 -19.67 -7.22
N VAL A 71 4.38 -19.87 -5.92
CA VAL A 71 4.39 -21.22 -5.33
C VAL A 71 3.02 -21.89 -5.46
N LEU A 72 1.93 -21.13 -5.33
CA LEU A 72 0.59 -21.69 -5.51
C LEU A 72 0.22 -21.89 -6.98
N ALA A 73 0.74 -21.09 -7.92
CA ALA A 73 0.64 -21.37 -9.35
C ALA A 73 1.30 -22.71 -9.69
N LEU A 74 2.54 -22.93 -9.23
CA LEU A 74 3.23 -24.21 -9.33
C LEU A 74 2.45 -25.34 -8.67
N GLY A 75 1.86 -25.08 -7.49
CA GLY A 75 0.97 -25.99 -6.80
C GLY A 75 -0.26 -26.39 -7.63
N VAL A 76 -0.88 -25.45 -8.34
CA VAL A 76 -2.02 -25.71 -9.23
C VAL A 76 -1.62 -26.57 -10.42
N ILE A 77 -0.47 -26.26 -11.04
CA ILE A 77 0.09 -27.03 -12.17
C ILE A 77 0.33 -28.48 -11.73
N LEU A 78 0.98 -28.71 -10.60
CA LEU A 78 1.38 -30.06 -10.18
C LEU A 78 0.25 -30.85 -9.49
N PHE A 79 -0.48 -30.22 -8.58
CA PHE A 79 -1.33 -30.88 -7.58
C PHE A 79 -2.78 -30.36 -7.53
N SER A 80 -3.23 -29.60 -8.54
CA SER A 80 -4.60 -29.05 -8.64
C SER A 80 -4.87 -27.86 -7.70
N LYS A 81 -6.13 -27.40 -7.66
CA LYS A 81 -6.59 -26.21 -6.90
C LYS A 81 -6.66 -26.43 -5.38
N LEU A 82 -5.56 -26.85 -4.77
CA LEU A 82 -5.47 -27.15 -3.33
C LEU A 82 -5.86 -25.93 -2.47
N PHE A 83 -5.38 -24.73 -2.82
CA PHE A 83 -5.74 -23.49 -2.12
C PHE A 83 -7.28 -23.31 -2.03
N CYS A 84 -7.99 -23.46 -3.16
CA CYS A 84 -9.45 -23.33 -3.20
C CYS A 84 -10.18 -24.40 -2.37
N GLY A 85 -9.56 -25.58 -2.17
CA GLY A 85 -10.16 -26.68 -1.41
C GLY A 85 -9.94 -26.61 0.10
N TYR A 86 -8.78 -26.10 0.53
CA TYR A 86 -8.30 -26.19 1.90
C TYR A 86 -8.16 -24.84 2.63
N LEU A 87 -7.73 -23.77 1.95
CA LEU A 87 -7.41 -22.47 2.58
C LEU A 87 -8.43 -21.36 2.26
N CYS A 88 -9.02 -21.36 1.06
CA CYS A 88 -9.84 -20.24 0.59
C CYS A 88 -11.12 -20.02 1.44
N PRO A 89 -11.30 -18.84 2.08
CA PRO A 89 -12.48 -18.52 2.89
C PRO A 89 -13.78 -18.51 2.07
N LEU A 90 -13.73 -17.99 0.84
CA LEU A 90 -14.87 -18.00 -0.07
C LEU A 90 -15.34 -19.43 -0.37
N GLY A 91 -14.40 -20.35 -0.60
CA GLY A 91 -14.71 -21.77 -0.81
C GLY A 91 -15.38 -22.42 0.39
N TRP A 92 -14.97 -22.06 1.61
CA TRP A 92 -15.66 -22.51 2.83
C TRP A 92 -17.07 -21.92 2.94
N ALA A 93 -17.23 -20.62 2.68
CA ALA A 93 -18.51 -19.92 2.76
C ALA A 93 -19.53 -20.46 1.75
N THR A 94 -19.12 -20.75 0.51
CA THR A 94 -20.01 -21.34 -0.50
C THR A 94 -20.50 -22.74 -0.12
N GLU A 95 -19.65 -23.57 0.50
CA GLU A 95 -20.06 -24.89 1.01
C GLU A 95 -21.06 -24.78 2.17
N TYR A 96 -20.88 -23.79 3.04
CA TYR A 96 -21.80 -23.55 4.14
C TYR A 96 -23.15 -23.00 3.65
N LEU A 97 -23.15 -22.08 2.67
CA LEU A 97 -24.36 -21.62 1.99
C LEU A 97 -25.12 -22.77 1.33
N ALA A 98 -24.42 -23.75 0.73
CA ALA A 98 -25.05 -24.94 0.18
C ALA A 98 -25.71 -25.84 1.25
N LYS A 99 -25.14 -25.89 2.47
CA LYS A 99 -25.77 -26.57 3.62
C LYS A 99 -26.98 -25.78 4.13
N LEU A 100 -26.86 -24.47 4.23
CA LEU A 100 -27.94 -23.57 4.64
C LEU A 100 -29.14 -23.67 3.68
N ARG A 101 -28.90 -23.66 2.37
CA ARG A 101 -29.93 -23.90 1.34
C ARG A 101 -30.75 -25.16 1.59
N LYS A 102 -30.07 -26.27 1.91
CA LYS A 102 -30.74 -27.55 2.22
C LYS A 102 -31.59 -27.44 3.49
N LYS A 103 -31.10 -26.71 4.51
CA LYS A 103 -31.86 -26.45 5.74
C LYS A 103 -33.09 -25.58 5.48
N LEU A 104 -32.97 -24.59 4.60
CA LEU A 104 -34.05 -23.69 4.16
C LEU A 104 -34.98 -24.32 3.10
N LYS A 105 -34.75 -25.56 2.68
CA LYS A 105 -35.53 -26.29 1.65
C LYS A 105 -35.69 -25.53 0.32
N ILE A 106 -34.76 -24.64 -0.01
CA ILE A 106 -34.76 -23.90 -1.28
C ILE A 106 -34.39 -24.88 -2.41
N LYS A 107 -35.17 -24.86 -3.50
CA LYS A 107 -34.93 -25.72 -4.68
C LYS A 107 -33.58 -25.37 -5.32
N GLU A 108 -32.77 -26.40 -5.55
CA GLU A 108 -31.49 -26.27 -6.22
C GLU A 108 -31.66 -26.17 -7.73
N ILE A 109 -30.99 -25.19 -8.35
CA ILE A 109 -30.86 -25.11 -9.82
C ILE A 109 -29.59 -25.87 -10.20
N VAL A 110 -29.76 -27.05 -10.82
CA VAL A 110 -28.65 -27.89 -11.28
C VAL A 110 -28.30 -27.52 -12.72
N ILE A 111 -27.14 -26.90 -12.91
CA ILE A 111 -26.58 -26.63 -14.23
C ILE A 111 -25.60 -27.76 -14.57
N ASN A 112 -25.98 -28.62 -15.50
CA ASN A 112 -25.15 -29.75 -15.93
C ASN A 112 -23.94 -29.27 -16.76
N TYR A 113 -22.81 -29.95 -16.58
CA TYR A 113 -21.59 -29.70 -17.35
C TYR A 113 -21.84 -29.83 -18.86
N GLY A 114 -21.27 -28.91 -19.64
CA GLY A 114 -21.32 -28.94 -21.10
C GLY A 114 -22.62 -28.39 -21.72
N THR A 115 -23.62 -28.02 -20.91
CA THR A 115 -24.81 -27.30 -21.39
C THR A 115 -24.45 -25.90 -21.90
N ILE A 116 -25.29 -25.32 -22.77
CA ILE A 116 -25.09 -23.95 -23.29
C ILE A 116 -25.03 -22.94 -22.13
N ALA A 117 -25.89 -23.10 -21.12
CA ALA A 117 -25.88 -22.26 -19.92
C ALA A 117 -24.56 -22.36 -19.13
N ASP A 118 -24.00 -23.56 -18.95
CA ASP A 118 -22.69 -23.76 -18.31
C ASP A 118 -21.57 -23.06 -19.07
N LYS A 119 -21.57 -23.15 -20.41
CA LYS A 119 -20.56 -22.54 -21.27
C LYS A 119 -20.61 -21.01 -21.22
N ILE A 120 -21.79 -20.41 -21.38
CA ILE A 120 -21.98 -18.95 -21.32
C ILE A 120 -21.59 -18.41 -19.94
N LEU A 121 -22.02 -19.06 -18.85
CA LEU A 121 -21.71 -18.58 -17.51
C LEU A 121 -20.21 -18.65 -17.20
N ARG A 122 -19.48 -19.63 -17.75
CA ARG A 122 -18.02 -19.73 -17.59
C ARG A 122 -17.26 -18.60 -18.31
N LEU A 123 -17.84 -17.97 -19.33
CA LEU A 123 -17.20 -16.84 -20.02
C LEU A 123 -16.95 -15.66 -19.07
N PHE A 124 -17.88 -15.39 -18.15
CA PHE A 124 -17.83 -14.22 -17.27
C PHE A 124 -16.56 -14.16 -16.43
N LYS A 125 -16.11 -15.27 -15.83
CA LYS A 125 -14.84 -15.26 -15.05
C LYS A 125 -13.60 -14.97 -15.90
N TYR A 126 -13.60 -15.29 -17.19
CA TYR A 126 -12.46 -14.99 -18.07
C TYR A 126 -12.49 -13.53 -18.54
N VAL A 127 -13.67 -13.00 -18.84
CA VAL A 127 -13.84 -11.56 -19.12
C VAL A 127 -13.42 -10.74 -17.90
N LEU A 128 -13.85 -11.17 -16.71
CA LEU A 128 -13.49 -10.53 -15.46
C LEU A 128 -11.99 -10.68 -15.15
N LEU A 129 -11.39 -11.85 -15.40
CA LEU A 129 -9.93 -12.04 -15.28
C LEU A 129 -9.17 -11.04 -16.16
N PHE A 130 -9.55 -10.93 -17.44
CA PHE A 130 -8.93 -9.98 -18.36
C PHE A 130 -9.07 -8.54 -17.84
N TRP A 131 -10.29 -8.12 -17.49
CA TRP A 131 -10.56 -6.76 -17.06
C TRP A 131 -9.82 -6.38 -15.77
N ILE A 132 -9.88 -7.22 -14.74
CA ILE A 132 -9.22 -6.95 -13.45
C ILE A 132 -7.71 -6.94 -13.61
N PHE A 133 -7.13 -7.87 -14.38
CA PHE A 133 -5.68 -7.91 -14.58
C PHE A 133 -5.21 -6.71 -15.43
N TYR A 134 -5.99 -6.33 -16.46
CA TYR A 134 -5.75 -5.14 -17.27
C TYR A 134 -5.70 -3.86 -16.44
N THR A 135 -6.73 -3.61 -15.62
CA THR A 135 -6.79 -2.41 -14.79
C THR A 135 -5.71 -2.40 -13.72
N THR A 136 -5.44 -3.55 -13.10
CA THR A 136 -4.43 -3.67 -12.02
C THR A 136 -3.02 -3.31 -12.49
N VAL A 137 -2.62 -3.78 -13.68
CA VAL A 137 -1.29 -3.46 -14.22
C VAL A 137 -1.21 -1.98 -14.60
N ASN A 138 -2.26 -1.41 -15.20
CA ASN A 138 -2.26 -0.01 -15.61
C ASN A 138 -2.32 0.99 -14.44
N SER A 139 -3.07 0.68 -13.38
CA SER A 139 -3.17 1.57 -12.22
C SER A 139 -2.04 1.34 -11.21
N SER A 140 -1.29 0.24 -11.30
CA SER A 140 -0.36 -0.23 -10.25
C SER A 140 -1.04 -0.34 -8.87
N GLU A 141 -2.34 -0.59 -8.86
CA GLU A 141 -3.17 -0.81 -7.67
C GLU A 141 -3.98 -2.09 -7.83
N LEU A 142 -4.18 -2.82 -6.74
CA LEU A 142 -4.87 -4.10 -6.81
C LEU A 142 -6.38 -3.91 -6.97
N PHE A 143 -6.84 -3.85 -8.22
CA PHE A 143 -8.24 -3.59 -8.55
C PHE A 143 -9.19 -4.70 -8.04
N CYS A 144 -8.69 -5.90 -7.76
CA CYS A 144 -9.52 -6.97 -7.21
C CYS A 144 -10.10 -6.66 -5.82
N LYS A 145 -9.48 -5.75 -5.05
CA LYS A 145 -10.03 -5.22 -3.78
C LYS A 145 -11.48 -4.76 -3.93
N ASN A 146 -11.78 -4.09 -5.06
CA ASN A 146 -13.11 -3.55 -5.34
C ASN A 146 -14.18 -4.62 -5.63
N PHE A 147 -13.76 -5.82 -6.02
CA PHE A 147 -14.67 -6.89 -6.47
C PHE A 147 -14.56 -8.17 -5.62
N ASP A 148 -13.73 -8.21 -4.58
CA ASP A 148 -13.60 -9.38 -3.72
C ASP A 148 -14.59 -9.31 -2.53
N PRO A 149 -15.63 -10.18 -2.49
CA PRO A 149 -16.54 -10.23 -1.35
C PRO A 149 -15.85 -10.63 -0.05
N TYR A 150 -14.71 -11.33 -0.11
CA TYR A 150 -13.92 -11.64 1.08
C TYR A 150 -13.23 -10.40 1.62
N TYR A 151 -12.54 -9.63 0.77
CA TYR A 151 -11.87 -8.40 1.19
C TYR A 151 -12.87 -7.39 1.78
N ALA A 152 -13.98 -7.14 1.09
CA ALA A 152 -15.03 -6.23 1.56
C ALA A 152 -15.60 -6.65 2.94
N ALA A 153 -15.83 -7.94 3.16
CA ALA A 153 -16.30 -8.46 4.44
C ALA A 153 -15.22 -8.41 5.53
N ALA A 154 -13.97 -8.70 5.18
CA ALA A 154 -12.84 -8.74 6.11
C ALA A 154 -12.44 -7.35 6.62
N THR A 155 -12.52 -6.32 5.78
CA THR A 155 -12.20 -4.94 6.16
C THR A 155 -13.40 -4.16 6.69
N GLY A 156 -14.60 -4.77 6.74
CA GLY A 156 -15.82 -4.08 7.18
C GLY A 156 -16.19 -2.87 6.32
N PHE A 157 -15.91 -2.93 5.01
CA PHE A 157 -16.04 -1.82 4.06
C PHE A 157 -15.13 -0.61 4.35
N GLN A 158 -14.09 -0.78 5.17
CA GLN A 158 -13.07 0.25 5.38
C GLN A 158 -11.92 0.08 4.37
N GLY A 159 -11.45 1.18 3.80
CA GLY A 159 -10.36 1.23 2.80
C GLY A 159 -10.76 1.92 1.49
N GLU A 160 -9.85 1.93 0.51
CA GLU A 160 -10.07 2.42 -0.86
C GLU A 160 -10.99 1.45 -1.65
N LEU A 161 -12.26 1.42 -1.24
CA LEU A 161 -13.27 0.50 -1.77
C LEU A 161 -14.36 1.26 -2.50
N THR A 162 -14.64 0.83 -3.72
CA THR A 162 -15.82 1.29 -4.47
C THR A 162 -17.07 0.61 -3.91
N MET A 163 -17.77 1.31 -3.01
CA MET A 163 -18.85 0.74 -2.19
C MET A 163 -19.93 0.00 -3.00
N TRP A 164 -20.36 0.54 -4.14
CA TRP A 164 -21.40 -0.10 -4.97
C TRP A 164 -20.93 -1.43 -5.58
N MET A 165 -19.65 -1.53 -5.97
CA MET A 165 -19.07 -2.77 -6.52
C MET A 165 -18.98 -3.86 -5.45
N ALA A 166 -18.54 -3.49 -4.24
CA ALA A 166 -18.43 -4.41 -3.11
C ALA A 166 -19.81 -4.97 -2.71
N LEU A 167 -20.83 -4.11 -2.60
CA LEU A 167 -22.20 -4.54 -2.30
C LEU A 167 -22.77 -5.47 -3.37
N LEU A 168 -22.55 -5.13 -4.65
CA LEU A 168 -22.96 -5.97 -5.77
C LEU A 168 -22.27 -7.34 -5.76
N ALA A 169 -20.96 -7.37 -5.51
CA ALA A 169 -20.17 -8.59 -5.43
C ALA A 169 -20.67 -9.51 -4.29
N ILE A 170 -20.94 -8.96 -3.10
CA ILE A 170 -21.50 -9.71 -1.97
C ILE A 170 -22.91 -10.22 -2.29
N ALA A 171 -23.77 -9.38 -2.88
CA ALA A 171 -25.13 -9.78 -3.26
C ALA A 171 -25.11 -10.95 -4.26
N ILE A 172 -24.30 -10.85 -5.33
CA ILE A 172 -24.13 -11.92 -6.32
C ILE A 172 -23.52 -13.17 -5.67
N PHE A 173 -22.55 -13.01 -4.77
CA PHE A 173 -21.95 -14.12 -4.05
C PHE A 173 -23.00 -14.87 -3.22
N VAL A 174 -23.80 -14.18 -2.41
CA VAL A 174 -24.80 -14.82 -1.55
C VAL A 174 -25.93 -15.42 -2.38
N LEU A 175 -26.56 -14.64 -3.26
CA LEU A 175 -27.71 -15.08 -4.05
C LEU A 175 -27.31 -16.19 -5.03
N GLY A 176 -26.22 -16.01 -5.77
CA GLY A 176 -25.74 -16.99 -6.73
C GLY A 176 -25.43 -18.34 -6.09
N ASN A 177 -24.70 -18.36 -4.97
CA ASN A 177 -24.37 -19.60 -4.26
C ASN A 177 -25.57 -20.22 -3.53
N LEU A 178 -26.60 -19.44 -3.21
CA LEU A 178 -27.84 -19.94 -2.63
C LEU A 178 -28.68 -20.73 -3.64
N PHE A 179 -28.65 -20.40 -4.93
CA PHE A 179 -29.41 -21.14 -5.95
C PHE A 179 -28.57 -22.23 -6.65
N VAL A 180 -27.31 -21.94 -6.95
CA VAL A 180 -26.40 -22.83 -7.68
C VAL A 180 -25.16 -23.13 -6.83
N LYS A 181 -24.79 -24.41 -6.67
CA LYS A 181 -23.59 -24.79 -5.89
C LYS A 181 -22.33 -24.19 -6.52
N MET A 182 -21.45 -23.63 -5.69
CA MET A 182 -20.15 -23.12 -6.11
C MET A 182 -20.25 -22.07 -7.23
N PHE A 183 -21.37 -21.34 -7.33
CA PHE A 183 -21.65 -20.37 -8.40
C PHE A 183 -20.48 -19.38 -8.60
N TRP A 184 -20.02 -18.77 -7.50
CA TRP A 184 -18.91 -17.80 -7.56
C TRP A 184 -17.62 -18.46 -8.05
N CYS A 185 -17.22 -19.58 -7.43
CA CYS A 185 -15.99 -20.29 -7.76
C CYS A 185 -15.99 -20.86 -9.19
N LYS A 186 -17.16 -21.20 -9.74
CA LYS A 186 -17.32 -21.81 -11.06
C LYS A 186 -17.40 -20.78 -12.19
N TYR A 187 -18.07 -19.65 -11.96
CA TYR A 187 -18.47 -18.72 -13.04
C TYR A 187 -17.97 -17.28 -12.91
N LEU A 188 -17.64 -16.80 -11.70
CA LEU A 188 -17.22 -15.40 -11.50
C LEU A 188 -15.80 -15.24 -10.93
N CYS A 189 -15.23 -16.26 -10.30
CA CYS A 189 -13.96 -16.12 -9.58
C CYS A 189 -12.76 -16.01 -10.55
N PRO A 190 -12.01 -14.88 -10.56
CA PRO A 190 -10.81 -14.71 -11.38
C PRO A 190 -9.71 -15.72 -11.04
N LEU A 191 -9.49 -15.98 -9.74
CA LEU A 191 -8.57 -17.02 -9.28
C LEU A 191 -8.95 -18.41 -9.82
N GLY A 192 -10.26 -18.67 -9.97
CA GLY A 192 -10.78 -19.90 -10.54
C GLY A 192 -10.47 -20.05 -12.04
N ALA A 193 -10.55 -18.95 -12.80
CA ALA A 193 -10.18 -18.88 -14.22
C ALA A 193 -8.66 -19.04 -14.40
N LEU A 194 -7.87 -18.28 -13.64
CA LEU A 194 -6.41 -18.36 -13.66
C LEU A 194 -5.90 -19.76 -13.32
N SER A 195 -6.50 -20.39 -12.31
CA SER A 195 -6.18 -21.78 -11.96
C SER A 195 -6.52 -22.78 -13.07
N ASN A 196 -7.53 -22.51 -13.90
CA ASN A 196 -7.86 -23.36 -15.05
C ASN A 196 -6.84 -23.19 -16.16
N ILE A 197 -6.39 -21.95 -16.43
CA ILE A 197 -5.31 -21.67 -17.38
C ILE A 197 -4.03 -22.44 -16.99
N PHE A 198 -3.64 -22.40 -15.71
CA PHE A 198 -2.48 -23.13 -15.23
C PHE A 198 -2.62 -24.66 -15.28
N LYS A 199 -3.83 -25.21 -15.17
CA LYS A 199 -4.03 -26.65 -15.39
C LYS A 199 -3.72 -27.06 -16.83
N TYR A 200 -3.92 -26.16 -17.80
CA TYR A 200 -3.44 -26.31 -19.17
C TYR A 200 -2.02 -25.73 -19.31
N ALA A 201 -1.11 -26.12 -18.40
CA ALA A 201 0.25 -25.57 -18.30
C ALA A 201 1.02 -25.61 -19.64
N ILE A 202 0.88 -26.68 -20.42
CA ILE A 202 1.55 -26.82 -21.72
C ILE A 202 1.09 -25.73 -22.69
N THR A 203 -0.22 -25.49 -22.81
CA THR A 203 -0.73 -24.47 -23.73
C THR A 203 -0.36 -23.07 -23.27
N PHE A 204 -0.36 -22.84 -21.95
CA PHE A 204 0.10 -21.58 -21.38
C PHE A 204 1.61 -21.36 -21.65
N ALA A 205 2.45 -22.38 -21.47
CA ALA A 205 3.88 -22.31 -21.73
C ALA A 205 4.19 -22.04 -23.22
N VAL A 206 3.47 -22.69 -24.14
CA VAL A 206 3.58 -22.43 -25.58
C VAL A 206 3.20 -20.99 -25.91
N LEU A 207 2.12 -20.48 -25.32
CA LEU A 207 1.66 -19.11 -25.51
C LEU A 207 2.68 -18.07 -25.00
N VAL A 208 3.26 -18.29 -23.82
CA VAL A 208 4.35 -17.45 -23.29
C VAL A 208 5.60 -17.54 -24.18
N GLY A 209 5.95 -18.73 -24.66
CA GLY A 209 7.09 -18.93 -25.57
C GLY A 209 6.92 -18.21 -26.91
N ILE A 210 5.73 -18.27 -27.51
CA ILE A 210 5.39 -17.52 -28.74
C ILE A 210 5.51 -16.02 -28.48
N PHE A 211 4.94 -15.52 -27.39
CA PHE A 211 5.02 -14.11 -27.03
C PHE A 211 6.47 -13.63 -26.82
N ALA A 212 7.29 -14.43 -26.14
CA ALA A 212 8.71 -14.15 -25.94
C ALA A 212 9.47 -14.11 -27.28
N LEU A 213 9.21 -15.07 -28.18
CA LEU A 213 9.84 -15.13 -29.49
C LEU A 213 9.44 -13.94 -30.39
N VAL A 214 8.18 -13.53 -30.35
CA VAL A 214 7.67 -12.36 -31.09
C VAL A 214 8.27 -11.05 -30.56
N ASN A 215 8.45 -10.92 -29.25
CA ASN A 215 9.12 -9.76 -28.68
C ASN A 215 10.62 -9.75 -28.98
N TYR A 216 11.26 -10.93 -28.95
CA TYR A 216 12.66 -11.10 -29.33
C TYR A 216 12.91 -10.72 -30.80
N SER A 217 11.94 -10.96 -31.69
CA SER A 217 12.03 -10.56 -33.11
C SER A 217 11.78 -9.06 -33.36
N GLY A 218 11.68 -8.24 -32.32
CA GLY A 218 11.57 -6.77 -32.42
C GLY A 218 10.17 -6.21 -32.70
N LEU A 219 9.11 -7.03 -32.68
CA LEU A 219 7.73 -6.57 -32.91
C LEU A 219 7.11 -5.83 -31.71
N ALA A 220 7.79 -5.80 -30.55
CA ALA A 220 7.40 -5.10 -29.32
C ALA A 220 5.89 -5.20 -29.00
N VAL A 221 5.37 -6.43 -28.97
CA VAL A 221 3.94 -6.69 -28.79
C VAL A 221 3.55 -6.49 -27.34
N SER A 222 2.51 -5.67 -27.12
CA SER A 222 1.99 -5.39 -25.78
C SER A 222 1.57 -6.65 -25.02
N TRP A 223 1.88 -6.68 -23.72
CA TRP A 223 1.51 -7.74 -22.78
C TRP A 223 -0.02 -8.02 -22.75
N VAL A 224 -0.84 -7.04 -23.14
CA VAL A 224 -2.30 -7.17 -23.21
C VAL A 224 -2.71 -8.29 -24.17
N TYR A 225 -1.96 -8.51 -25.25
CA TYR A 225 -2.23 -9.60 -26.20
C TYR A 225 -1.97 -10.96 -25.58
N LEU A 226 -0.92 -11.10 -24.75
CA LEU A 226 -0.66 -12.33 -23.99
C LEU A 226 -1.82 -12.63 -23.04
N LEU A 227 -2.26 -11.63 -22.27
CA LEU A 227 -3.37 -11.75 -21.33
C LEU A 227 -4.69 -12.10 -22.05
N GLY A 228 -4.98 -11.42 -23.16
CA GLY A 228 -6.18 -11.66 -23.97
C GLY A 228 -6.19 -13.06 -24.56
N ALA A 229 -5.06 -13.48 -25.15
CA ALA A 229 -4.91 -14.82 -25.72
C ALA A 229 -4.98 -15.91 -24.64
N ALA A 230 -4.34 -15.72 -23.48
CA ALA A 230 -4.42 -16.64 -22.34
C ALA A 230 -5.86 -16.79 -21.82
N SER A 231 -6.60 -15.67 -21.73
CA SER A 231 -8.00 -15.67 -21.27
C SER A 231 -8.92 -16.36 -22.27
N LEU A 232 -8.76 -16.06 -23.56
CA LEU A 232 -9.57 -16.65 -24.63
C LEU A 232 -9.29 -18.14 -24.79
N ILE A 233 -8.01 -18.53 -24.89
CA ILE A 233 -7.61 -19.94 -25.04
C ILE A 233 -8.00 -20.72 -23.79
N GLY A 234 -7.83 -20.15 -22.59
CA GLY A 234 -8.29 -20.76 -21.34
C GLY A 234 -9.79 -21.05 -21.34
N TYR A 235 -10.61 -20.09 -21.77
CA TYR A 235 -12.05 -20.27 -21.93
C TYR A 235 -12.37 -21.37 -22.95
N LEU A 236 -11.77 -21.33 -24.14
CA LEU A 236 -11.98 -22.32 -25.19
C LEU A 236 -11.60 -23.73 -24.73
N TRP A 237 -10.47 -23.89 -24.05
CA TRP A 237 -10.06 -25.17 -23.48
C TRP A 237 -11.01 -25.67 -22.41
N GLU A 238 -11.52 -24.78 -21.55
CA GLU A 238 -12.48 -25.18 -20.52
C GLU A 238 -13.81 -25.68 -21.10
N ILE A 239 -14.31 -25.08 -22.19
CA ILE A 239 -15.58 -25.51 -22.80
C ILE A 239 -15.44 -26.70 -23.76
N LEU A 240 -14.28 -26.86 -24.41
CA LEU A 240 -14.02 -27.93 -25.37
C LEU A 240 -13.45 -29.18 -24.69
N TYR A 241 -12.57 -29.00 -23.71
CA TYR A 241 -11.79 -30.07 -23.06
C TYR A 241 -11.96 -30.02 -21.54
N LEU A 242 -13.18 -30.28 -21.05
CA LEU A 242 -13.49 -30.36 -19.61
C LEU A 242 -12.58 -31.32 -18.81
N GLU A 243 -11.95 -32.29 -19.48
CA GLU A 243 -11.00 -33.22 -18.89
C GLU A 243 -9.55 -32.86 -19.23
N VAL A 244 -8.74 -32.69 -18.19
CA VAL A 244 -7.32 -32.41 -18.32
C VAL A 244 -6.52 -33.71 -18.52
N LYS A 245 -5.69 -33.74 -19.57
CA LYS A 245 -4.92 -34.92 -19.97
C LYS A 245 -3.68 -35.14 -19.10
N VAL A 246 -2.86 -34.10 -18.95
CA VAL A 246 -1.52 -34.19 -18.35
C VAL A 246 -1.57 -33.94 -16.84
N PHE A 247 -1.88 -32.71 -16.44
CA PHE A 247 -1.96 -32.29 -15.04
C PHE A 247 -3.40 -32.36 -14.51
N PRO A 248 -3.64 -32.45 -13.18
CA PRO A 248 -2.67 -32.62 -12.09
C PRO A 248 -2.16 -34.06 -11.98
N LEU A 249 -0.98 -34.25 -11.37
CA LEU A 249 -0.39 -35.58 -11.15
C LEU A 249 -1.21 -36.44 -10.17
N LEU A 250 -1.75 -35.80 -9.13
CA LEU A 250 -2.60 -36.44 -8.15
C LEU A 250 -4.08 -36.34 -8.55
N LYS A 251 -4.76 -37.48 -8.66
CA LYS A 251 -6.17 -37.59 -9.07
C LYS A 251 -6.96 -38.46 -8.09
N VAL A 252 -8.29 -38.30 -8.07
CA VAL A 252 -9.17 -39.25 -7.38
C VAL A 252 -9.37 -40.46 -8.28
N VAL A 253 -9.10 -41.66 -7.77
CA VAL A 253 -9.20 -42.94 -8.49
C VAL A 253 -10.27 -43.80 -7.84
N ARG A 254 -11.13 -44.39 -8.68
CA ARG A 254 -12.21 -45.31 -8.30
C ARG A 254 -11.79 -46.75 -8.57
N SER A 255 -11.94 -47.60 -7.56
CA SER A 255 -11.87 -49.07 -7.69
C SER A 255 -13.24 -49.60 -8.11
N THR A 256 -13.31 -50.21 -9.28
CA THR A 256 -14.53 -50.87 -9.78
C THR A 256 -14.91 -52.08 -8.93
N GLU A 257 -13.93 -52.83 -8.42
CA GLU A 257 -14.14 -54.00 -7.56
C GLU A 257 -14.82 -53.67 -6.23
N LYS A 258 -14.45 -52.54 -5.60
CA LYS A 258 -15.00 -52.14 -4.28
C LYS A 258 -16.26 -51.29 -4.40
N CYS A 259 -16.49 -50.67 -5.54
CA CYS A 259 -17.59 -49.72 -5.68
C CYS A 259 -18.90 -50.44 -5.94
N ASN A 260 -19.96 -50.02 -5.26
CA ASN A 260 -21.32 -50.55 -5.41
C ASN A 260 -22.28 -49.57 -6.11
N ASP A 261 -21.73 -48.63 -6.91
CA ASP A 261 -22.48 -47.66 -7.73
C ASP A 261 -23.58 -46.85 -6.99
N CYS A 262 -23.43 -46.63 -5.68
CA CYS A 262 -24.44 -45.94 -4.87
C CYS A 262 -24.62 -44.42 -5.13
N GLY A 263 -23.78 -43.80 -5.98
CA GLY A 263 -23.86 -42.37 -6.34
C GLY A 263 -23.56 -41.36 -5.22
N LEU A 264 -23.25 -41.81 -4.00
CA LEU A 264 -23.02 -40.93 -2.83
C LEU A 264 -21.87 -39.94 -3.04
N CYS A 265 -20.81 -40.38 -3.73
CA CYS A 265 -19.64 -39.54 -4.01
C CYS A 265 -19.98 -38.36 -4.94
N ALA A 266 -20.76 -38.58 -5.99
CA ALA A 266 -21.21 -37.51 -6.90
C ALA A 266 -22.16 -36.54 -6.20
N LYS A 267 -23.12 -37.05 -5.39
CA LYS A 267 -24.04 -36.21 -4.61
C LYS A 267 -23.31 -35.30 -3.60
N LYS A 268 -22.16 -35.73 -3.10
CA LYS A 268 -21.34 -35.01 -2.13
C LYS A 268 -20.26 -34.13 -2.75
N CYS A 269 -19.96 -34.28 -4.03
CA CYS A 269 -19.01 -33.41 -4.72
C CYS A 269 -19.51 -31.95 -4.70
N PRO A 270 -18.73 -30.99 -4.15
CA PRO A 270 -19.14 -29.59 -4.11
C PRO A 270 -19.38 -28.98 -5.50
N TYR A 271 -18.63 -29.47 -6.50
CA TYR A 271 -18.73 -29.04 -7.90
C TYR A 271 -19.72 -29.87 -8.73
N GLY A 272 -20.41 -30.84 -8.14
CA GLY A 272 -21.39 -31.69 -8.86
C GLY A 272 -20.76 -32.57 -9.95
N ILE A 273 -19.50 -32.98 -9.78
CA ILE A 273 -18.83 -33.91 -10.71
C ILE A 273 -19.38 -35.32 -10.50
N ASN A 274 -19.67 -36.03 -11.59
CA ASN A 274 -20.13 -37.44 -11.57
C ASN A 274 -18.96 -38.39 -11.27
N VAL A 275 -18.42 -38.32 -10.05
CA VAL A 275 -17.27 -39.11 -9.57
C VAL A 275 -17.58 -40.62 -9.59
N ASP A 276 -18.85 -40.98 -9.46
CA ASP A 276 -19.35 -42.35 -9.54
C ASP A 276 -19.22 -42.94 -10.94
N LYS A 277 -19.27 -42.14 -12.01
CA LYS A 277 -19.30 -42.64 -13.40
C LYS A 277 -17.93 -42.76 -14.07
N VAL A 278 -16.86 -42.35 -13.40
CA VAL A 278 -15.51 -42.29 -13.98
C VAL A 278 -14.51 -43.11 -13.17
N GLY A 279 -13.59 -43.80 -13.86
CA GLY A 279 -12.50 -44.55 -13.20
C GLY A 279 -11.46 -43.63 -12.54
N SER A 280 -11.21 -42.46 -13.13
CA SER A 280 -10.37 -41.41 -12.55
C SER A 280 -10.97 -40.04 -12.82
N VAL A 281 -10.95 -39.16 -11.82
CA VAL A 281 -11.51 -37.81 -11.94
C VAL A 281 -10.50 -36.89 -12.63
N LYS A 282 -10.77 -36.55 -13.89
CA LYS A 282 -9.95 -35.62 -14.70
C LYS A 282 -10.61 -34.26 -14.93
N ASN A 283 -11.75 -34.00 -14.32
CA ASN A 283 -12.48 -32.75 -14.53
C ASN A 283 -11.68 -31.53 -14.02
N VAL A 284 -11.61 -30.47 -14.83
CA VAL A 284 -10.85 -29.24 -14.56
C VAL A 284 -11.29 -28.52 -13.28
N ASP A 285 -12.53 -28.69 -12.83
CA ASP A 285 -13.06 -28.08 -11.60
C ASP A 285 -12.71 -28.88 -10.33
N CYS A 286 -12.18 -30.10 -10.45
CA CYS A 286 -11.78 -30.89 -9.29
C CYS A 286 -10.63 -30.19 -8.52
N ASN A 287 -10.84 -29.93 -7.22
CA ASN A 287 -9.89 -29.26 -6.34
C ASN A 287 -9.22 -30.19 -5.30
N LEU A 288 -9.36 -31.50 -5.47
CA LEU A 288 -8.85 -32.53 -4.53
C LEU A 288 -9.26 -32.31 -3.07
N CYS A 289 -10.46 -31.74 -2.84
CA CYS A 289 -10.99 -31.57 -1.49
C CYS A 289 -11.23 -32.89 -0.75
N GLY A 290 -11.43 -34.02 -1.45
CA GLY A 290 -11.58 -35.34 -0.83
C GLY A 290 -12.96 -35.64 -0.24
N GLU A 291 -13.96 -34.78 -0.45
CA GLU A 291 -15.32 -35.00 0.09
C GLU A 291 -15.98 -36.27 -0.48
N CYS A 292 -15.70 -36.60 -1.75
CA CYS A 292 -16.13 -37.85 -2.38
C CYS A 292 -15.50 -39.09 -1.74
N ILE A 293 -14.24 -39.02 -1.32
CA ILE A 293 -13.52 -40.10 -0.63
C ILE A 293 -14.08 -40.27 0.79
N ALA A 294 -14.30 -39.17 1.50
CA ALA A 294 -14.85 -39.19 2.86
C ALA A 294 -16.30 -39.69 2.93
N SER A 295 -17.11 -39.44 1.90
CA SER A 295 -18.50 -39.92 1.85
C SER A 295 -18.66 -41.36 1.36
N CYS A 296 -17.60 -41.97 0.81
CA CYS A 296 -17.65 -43.33 0.30
C CYS A 296 -17.88 -44.33 1.45
N ASN A 297 -18.92 -45.16 1.35
CA ASN A 297 -19.23 -46.19 2.33
C ASN A 297 -18.46 -47.50 2.12
N GLN A 298 -17.87 -47.70 0.93
CA GLN A 298 -17.11 -48.90 0.55
C GLN A 298 -15.58 -48.70 0.48
N ASP A 299 -15.07 -47.51 0.86
CA ASP A 299 -13.65 -47.13 0.68
C ASP A 299 -13.11 -47.40 -0.74
N ALA A 300 -13.96 -47.23 -1.75
CA ALA A 300 -13.67 -47.51 -3.16
C ALA A 300 -12.94 -46.34 -3.87
N LEU A 301 -12.84 -45.17 -3.24
CA LEU A 301 -12.19 -43.99 -3.79
C LEU A 301 -10.91 -43.68 -3.02
N THR A 302 -9.83 -43.35 -3.73
CA THR A 302 -8.53 -42.97 -3.14
C THR A 302 -7.87 -41.84 -3.93
N PHE A 303 -6.91 -41.14 -3.33
CA PHE A 303 -6.01 -40.27 -4.08
C PHE A 303 -4.88 -41.11 -4.68
N GLY A 304 -4.64 -40.98 -5.99
CA GLY A 304 -3.53 -41.66 -6.68
C GLY A 304 -3.54 -43.20 -6.58
N GLY A 305 -4.70 -43.82 -6.31
CA GLY A 305 -4.84 -45.28 -6.19
C GLY A 305 -4.37 -45.88 -4.86
N LYS A 306 -3.85 -45.07 -3.92
CA LYS A 306 -3.30 -45.56 -2.63
C LYS A 306 -4.10 -45.01 -1.44
N LYS A 307 -4.44 -45.86 -0.47
CA LYS A 307 -5.13 -45.44 0.77
C LYS A 307 -4.28 -44.49 1.62
N SER A 308 -2.96 -44.70 1.67
CA SER A 308 -2.02 -43.84 2.42
C SER A 308 -1.98 -42.39 1.91
N PHE A 309 -2.36 -42.15 0.65
CA PHE A 309 -2.36 -40.81 0.06
C PHE A 309 -3.54 -39.94 0.51
N ARG A 310 -4.38 -40.42 1.43
CA ARG A 310 -5.52 -39.66 1.99
C ARG A 310 -5.10 -38.30 2.58
N TRP A 311 -3.88 -38.19 3.12
CA TRP A 311 -3.40 -36.98 3.81
C TRP A 311 -2.54 -36.08 2.92
N VAL A 312 -2.12 -36.59 1.75
CA VAL A 312 -1.18 -35.92 0.85
C VAL A 312 -1.67 -34.52 0.44
N PRO A 313 -2.92 -34.30 -0.01
CA PRO A 313 -3.37 -32.95 -0.38
C PRO A 313 -3.30 -31.93 0.78
N ALA A 314 -3.60 -32.34 2.01
CA ALA A 314 -3.55 -31.47 3.18
C ALA A 314 -2.10 -31.11 3.54
N ILE A 315 -1.19 -32.09 3.56
CA ILE A 315 0.24 -31.87 3.81
C ILE A 315 0.84 -30.98 2.73
N LEU A 316 0.57 -31.26 1.45
CA LEU A 316 1.04 -30.44 0.33
C LEU A 316 0.58 -28.99 0.45
N THR A 317 -0.67 -28.76 0.88
CA THR A 317 -1.18 -27.39 1.08
C THR A 317 -0.36 -26.64 2.14
N ILE A 318 -0.07 -27.29 3.27
CA ILE A 318 0.71 -26.69 4.36
C ILE A 318 2.16 -26.44 3.90
N VAL A 319 2.79 -27.41 3.24
CA VAL A 319 4.17 -27.30 2.75
C VAL A 319 4.30 -26.19 1.72
N LEU A 320 3.39 -26.09 0.74
CA LEU A 320 3.39 -25.04 -0.26
C LEU A 320 3.24 -23.66 0.38
N PHE A 321 2.30 -23.50 1.32
CA PHE A 321 2.08 -22.23 1.99
C PHE A 321 3.27 -21.82 2.88
N ALA A 322 3.84 -22.77 3.64
CA ALA A 322 5.01 -22.52 4.48
C ALA A 322 6.25 -22.17 3.64
N THR A 323 6.45 -22.86 2.51
CA THR A 323 7.55 -22.58 1.57
C THR A 323 7.40 -21.19 0.97
N ALA A 324 6.19 -20.83 0.52
CA ALA A 324 5.91 -19.50 -0.01
C ALA A 324 6.18 -18.39 1.00
N PHE A 325 5.75 -18.58 2.25
CA PHE A 325 5.98 -17.63 3.33
C PHE A 325 7.46 -17.50 3.70
N PHE A 326 8.18 -18.62 3.76
CA PHE A 326 9.62 -18.62 4.01
C PHE A 326 10.38 -17.88 2.91
N LEU A 327 10.14 -18.23 1.65
CA LEU A 327 10.78 -17.56 0.51
C LEU A 327 10.43 -16.06 0.44
N GLY A 328 9.17 -15.70 0.75
CA GLY A 328 8.73 -14.32 0.82
C GLY A 328 9.41 -13.49 1.91
N LYS A 329 9.86 -14.12 3.00
CA LYS A 329 10.63 -13.47 4.07
C LYS A 329 12.11 -13.33 3.73
N THR A 330 12.68 -14.29 3.01
CA THR A 330 14.12 -14.32 2.70
C THR A 330 14.47 -13.56 1.43
N MET A 331 13.56 -13.48 0.46
CA MET A 331 13.78 -12.76 -0.81
C MET A 331 13.15 -11.38 -0.75
N GLU A 332 13.97 -10.35 -0.84
CA GLU A 332 13.51 -8.97 -1.03
C GLU A 332 13.50 -8.60 -2.50
N LEU A 333 12.37 -8.07 -2.95
CA LEU A 333 12.24 -7.49 -4.28
C LEU A 333 12.18 -5.96 -4.14
N PRO A 334 12.83 -5.20 -5.05
CA PRO A 334 12.74 -3.75 -5.05
C PRO A 334 11.35 -3.28 -5.49
N THR A 335 10.79 -2.29 -4.81
CA THR A 335 9.47 -1.70 -5.09
C THR A 335 9.41 -1.02 -6.46
N ILE A 336 10.50 -0.34 -6.85
CA ILE A 336 10.76 0.02 -8.23
C ILE A 336 12.18 -0.40 -8.56
N ASP A 337 12.43 -0.84 -9.79
CA ASP A 337 13.78 -0.98 -10.32
C ASP A 337 13.83 -0.39 -11.73
N ILE A 338 14.30 0.85 -11.82
CA ILE A 338 14.25 1.62 -13.06
C ILE A 338 15.67 2.01 -13.45
N ARG A 339 15.99 1.83 -14.73
CA ARG A 339 17.19 2.34 -15.38
C ARG A 339 16.78 3.34 -16.47
N TRP A 340 17.59 4.36 -16.68
CA TRP A 340 17.43 5.35 -17.74
C TRP A 340 18.79 5.70 -18.36
N GLY A 341 18.80 6.41 -19.48
CA GLY A 341 20.01 6.65 -20.27
C GLY A 341 20.33 5.52 -21.26
N ASP A 342 21.35 5.74 -22.07
CA ASP A 342 21.75 4.84 -23.16
C ASP A 342 22.33 3.51 -22.64
N GLU A 343 22.11 2.41 -23.37
CA GLU A 343 22.61 1.08 -23.00
C GLU A 343 24.13 1.04 -22.79
N ALA A 344 24.90 1.85 -23.54
CA ALA A 344 26.34 1.96 -23.37
C ALA A 344 26.78 2.47 -21.98
N LYS A 345 25.92 3.24 -21.30
CA LYS A 345 26.17 3.70 -19.92
C LYS A 345 25.81 2.64 -18.89
N HIS A 346 24.93 1.69 -19.24
CA HIS A 346 24.48 0.65 -18.30
C HIS A 346 25.59 -0.35 -17.96
N GLU A 347 26.58 -0.53 -18.84
CA GLU A 347 27.75 -1.37 -18.57
C GLU A 347 28.72 -0.78 -17.54
N GLN A 348 28.66 0.53 -17.28
CA GLN A 348 29.58 1.25 -16.40
C GLN A 348 28.95 1.65 -15.06
N LEU A 349 27.75 1.14 -14.77
CA LEU A 349 27.03 1.52 -13.56
C LEU A 349 27.61 0.83 -12.33
N GLU A 350 28.05 1.65 -11.38
CA GLU A 350 28.27 1.22 -10.00
C GLU A 350 27.03 1.48 -9.16
N LYS A 351 26.96 0.74 -8.04
CA LYS A 351 25.81 0.74 -7.14
C LYS A 351 26.22 1.37 -5.81
N PHE A 352 25.54 2.46 -5.47
CA PHE A 352 25.66 3.13 -4.18
C PHE A 352 24.38 2.90 -3.37
N ARG A 353 24.50 2.34 -2.17
CA ARG A 353 23.35 2.06 -1.27
C ARG A 353 23.20 3.17 -0.24
N VAL A 354 22.00 3.75 -0.18
CA VAL A 354 21.58 4.69 0.87
C VAL A 354 20.59 3.98 1.78
N GLU A 355 20.88 3.97 3.08
CA GLU A 355 20.03 3.36 4.10
C GLU A 355 19.24 4.44 4.86
N GLY A 356 18.10 4.04 5.44
CA GLY A 356 17.33 4.92 6.33
C GLY A 356 16.47 5.99 5.66
N LEU A 357 16.19 5.89 4.35
CA LEU A 357 15.29 6.79 3.61
C LEU A 357 13.81 6.53 3.94
N ARG A 358 13.42 6.81 5.19
CA ARG A 358 12.08 6.57 5.75
C ARG A 358 10.96 7.35 5.06
N SER A 359 11.28 8.39 4.28
CA SER A 359 10.32 9.13 3.47
C SER A 359 9.86 8.35 2.21
N VAL A 360 10.62 7.34 1.78
CA VAL A 360 10.29 6.45 0.66
C VAL A 360 9.48 5.25 1.19
N LYS A 361 8.16 5.43 1.27
CA LYS A 361 7.23 4.49 1.93
C LYS A 361 6.39 3.63 0.99
N CYS A 362 6.33 3.98 -0.29
CA CYS A 362 5.48 3.31 -1.27
C CYS A 362 5.94 3.58 -2.71
N TYR A 363 5.20 3.07 -3.70
CA TYR A 363 5.45 3.33 -5.12
C TYR A 363 5.45 4.83 -5.45
N GLY A 364 4.45 5.58 -4.99
CA GLY A 364 4.33 7.01 -5.26
C GLY A 364 5.54 7.82 -4.76
N SER A 365 5.97 7.58 -3.52
CA SER A 365 7.19 8.22 -2.98
C SER A 365 8.47 7.72 -3.67
N SER A 366 8.51 6.45 -4.10
CA SER A 366 9.65 5.90 -4.86
C SER A 366 9.78 6.56 -6.23
N MET A 367 8.67 6.79 -6.92
CA MET A 367 8.64 7.50 -8.20
C MET A 367 9.01 8.97 -8.05
N ALA A 368 8.54 9.63 -6.99
CA ALA A 368 8.96 10.99 -6.67
C ALA A 368 10.47 11.06 -6.43
N PHE A 369 11.04 10.10 -5.68
CA PHE A 369 12.48 9.99 -5.47
C PHE A 369 13.26 9.72 -6.77
N SER A 370 12.76 8.81 -7.62
CA SER A 370 13.31 8.57 -8.96
C SER A 370 13.32 9.84 -9.82
N ALA A 371 12.25 10.64 -9.77
CA ALA A 371 12.18 11.90 -10.51
C ALA A 371 13.20 12.94 -10.01
N THR A 372 13.52 12.93 -8.70
CA THR A 372 14.62 13.74 -8.15
C THR A 372 15.97 13.25 -8.67
N LEU A 373 16.23 11.94 -8.64
CA LEU A 373 17.49 11.36 -9.12
C LEU A 373 17.72 11.57 -10.62
N LYS A 374 16.67 11.58 -11.45
CA LYS A 374 16.80 11.87 -12.88
C LYS A 374 17.35 13.26 -13.18
N LYS A 375 17.29 14.20 -12.23
CA LYS A 375 17.86 15.55 -12.38
C LYS A 375 19.35 15.60 -12.08
N ILE A 376 19.92 14.53 -11.53
CA ILE A 376 21.33 14.43 -11.17
C ILE A 376 22.12 13.88 -12.37
N PRO A 377 23.04 14.66 -12.96
CA PRO A 377 23.97 14.14 -13.96
C PRO A 377 24.82 13.00 -13.37
N GLY A 378 25.07 11.95 -14.14
CA GLY A 378 25.82 10.78 -13.65
C GLY A 378 24.99 9.68 -12.99
N VAL A 379 23.72 9.94 -12.65
CA VAL A 379 22.81 8.91 -12.09
C VAL A 379 21.87 8.40 -13.18
N TYR A 380 21.83 7.08 -13.35
CA TYR A 380 21.12 6.39 -14.44
C TYR A 380 20.18 5.29 -13.94
N GLY A 381 20.02 5.14 -12.63
CA GLY A 381 19.07 4.17 -12.11
C GLY A 381 18.80 4.28 -10.63
N VAL A 382 17.69 3.68 -10.24
CA VAL A 382 17.32 3.52 -8.83
C VAL A 382 16.55 2.22 -8.63
N ALA A 383 16.87 1.52 -7.54
CA ALA A 383 16.05 0.45 -6.99
C ALA A 383 15.69 0.76 -5.54
N THR A 384 14.40 0.89 -5.21
CA THR A 384 13.96 1.22 -3.84
C THR A 384 13.47 -0.01 -3.09
N PHE A 385 13.78 -0.11 -1.80
CA PHE A 385 13.43 -1.22 -0.91
C PHE A 385 12.69 -0.66 0.29
N VAL A 386 11.39 -0.40 0.10
CA VAL A 386 10.52 0.27 1.08
C VAL A 386 10.53 -0.41 2.46
N LYS A 387 10.53 -1.75 2.50
CA LYS A 387 10.43 -2.52 3.75
C LYS A 387 11.56 -2.18 4.74
N HIS A 388 12.78 -1.97 4.23
CA HIS A 388 13.95 -1.63 5.04
C HIS A 388 14.38 -0.17 4.86
N SER A 389 13.57 0.66 4.18
CA SER A 389 13.90 2.06 3.87
C SER A 389 15.26 2.23 3.17
N ASN A 390 15.64 1.27 2.32
CA ASN A 390 16.91 1.28 1.59
C ASN A 390 16.69 1.67 0.13
N VAL A 391 17.69 2.32 -0.47
CA VAL A 391 17.67 2.64 -1.89
C VAL A 391 19.03 2.38 -2.51
N ASP A 392 19.05 1.65 -3.61
CA ASP A 392 20.21 1.43 -4.44
C ASP A 392 20.17 2.43 -5.60
N ILE A 393 21.16 3.32 -5.67
CA ILE A 393 21.33 4.31 -6.72
C ILE A 393 22.41 3.79 -7.67
N TYR A 394 22.10 3.79 -8.96
CA TYR A 394 23.01 3.35 -10.00
C TYR A 394 23.58 4.56 -10.73
N TYR A 395 24.89 4.69 -10.69
CA TYR A 395 25.59 5.88 -11.15
C TYR A 395 26.89 5.51 -11.87
N VAL A 396 27.43 6.45 -12.65
CA VAL A 396 28.73 6.30 -13.32
C VAL A 396 29.78 7.06 -12.50
N PRO A 397 30.78 6.37 -11.90
CA PRO A 397 31.79 7.00 -11.04
C PRO A 397 32.62 8.09 -11.71
N SER A 398 32.77 8.05 -13.04
CA SER A 398 33.48 9.10 -13.79
C SER A 398 32.68 10.39 -13.97
N GLU A 399 31.36 10.36 -13.75
CA GLU A 399 30.47 11.52 -13.90
C GLU A 399 30.10 12.15 -12.55
N VAL A 400 29.94 11.34 -11.50
CA VAL A 400 29.50 11.80 -10.17
C VAL A 400 30.04 10.89 -9.07
N THR A 401 30.31 11.46 -7.89
CA THR A 401 30.75 10.73 -6.70
C THR A 401 29.61 10.47 -5.72
N GLU A 402 29.75 9.48 -4.84
CA GLU A 402 28.75 9.15 -3.82
C GLU A 402 28.40 10.34 -2.92
N ASP A 403 29.41 11.10 -2.48
CA ASP A 403 29.20 12.28 -1.63
C ASP A 403 28.42 13.38 -2.35
N LYS A 404 28.64 13.55 -3.66
CA LYS A 404 27.87 14.52 -4.44
C LYS A 404 26.43 14.06 -4.61
N ILE A 405 26.20 12.76 -4.82
CA ILE A 405 24.85 12.18 -4.85
C ILE A 405 24.15 12.43 -3.51
N ARG A 406 24.82 12.11 -2.38
CA ARG A 406 24.29 12.34 -1.02
C ARG A 406 23.90 13.81 -0.81
N GLU A 407 24.75 14.74 -1.21
CA GLU A 407 24.47 16.19 -1.13
C GLU A 407 23.21 16.57 -1.91
N MET A 408 23.07 16.06 -3.14
CA MET A 408 21.97 16.43 -4.03
C MET A 408 20.63 15.79 -3.64
N ILE A 409 20.63 14.64 -2.97
CA ILE A 409 19.40 14.02 -2.45
C ILE A 409 19.00 14.55 -1.07
N TYR A 410 19.93 15.17 -0.35
CA TYR A 410 19.69 15.66 1.00
C TYR A 410 18.77 16.88 1.01
N VAL A 411 17.83 16.90 1.95
CA VAL A 411 16.92 18.03 2.17
C VAL A 411 17.11 18.53 3.60
N PRO A 412 17.74 19.71 3.78
CA PRO A 412 17.86 20.35 5.08
C PRO A 412 16.50 20.44 5.77
N SER A 413 16.47 20.02 7.02
CA SER A 413 15.23 19.81 7.75
C SER A 413 15.38 20.33 9.17
N LYS A 414 14.28 20.82 9.72
CA LYS A 414 14.25 21.44 11.04
C LYS A 414 13.03 20.96 11.81
N PHE A 415 13.19 20.83 13.12
CA PHE A 415 12.14 20.38 14.01
C PHE A 415 12.12 21.22 15.28
N LYS A 416 11.02 21.91 15.53
CA LYS A 416 10.81 22.62 16.79
C LYS A 416 10.35 21.63 17.87
N ILE A 417 11.18 21.44 18.89
CA ILE A 417 10.93 20.59 20.06
C ILE A 417 9.95 21.30 21.00
N ALA A 418 10.25 22.53 21.38
CA ALA A 418 9.43 23.35 22.28
C ALA A 418 9.60 24.83 21.94
N THR A 419 8.61 25.66 22.29
CA THR A 419 8.74 27.11 22.18
C THR A 419 9.50 27.63 23.41
N PRO A 420 10.62 28.36 23.23
CA PRO A 420 11.34 28.96 24.35
C PRO A 420 10.45 29.91 25.16
N PRO A 421 10.60 29.91 26.50
CA PRO A 421 9.86 30.83 27.38
C PRO A 421 10.23 32.28 27.06
N VAL A 422 9.38 33.24 27.44
CA VAL A 422 9.57 34.66 27.09
C VAL A 422 10.81 35.24 27.79
N GLU A 423 11.17 34.68 28.94
CA GLU A 423 12.31 35.06 29.76
C GLU A 423 13.66 34.60 29.16
N ALA A 424 13.65 33.58 28.28
CA ALA A 424 14.86 33.06 27.64
C ALA A 424 15.29 34.00 26.49
N GLN A 425 15.95 35.11 26.81
CA GLN A 425 16.43 36.08 25.82
C GLN A 425 17.50 35.50 24.87
N GLN A 426 18.30 34.57 25.38
CA GLN A 426 19.37 33.90 24.65
C GLN A 426 19.18 32.38 24.71
N ILE A 427 19.49 31.73 23.59
CA ILE A 427 19.38 30.29 23.38
C ILE A 427 20.77 29.76 23.03
N LYS A 428 21.21 28.73 23.73
CA LYS A 428 22.47 28.05 23.47
C LYS A 428 22.34 27.18 22.23
N VAL A 429 23.31 27.27 21.33
CA VAL A 429 23.40 26.45 20.13
C VAL A 429 24.65 25.58 20.25
N ILE A 430 24.45 24.28 20.18
CA ILE A 430 25.54 23.30 20.10
C ILE A 430 25.46 22.59 18.75
N THR A 431 26.61 22.21 18.23
CA THR A 431 26.70 21.48 16.97
C THR A 431 27.22 20.08 17.23
N ILE A 432 26.44 19.08 16.85
CA ILE A 432 26.87 17.67 16.85
C ILE A 432 26.98 17.16 15.42
N TYR A 433 27.84 16.17 15.24
CA TYR A 433 28.04 15.48 13.98
C TYR A 433 27.43 14.08 14.03
N THR A 434 26.60 13.74 13.04
CA THR A 434 25.91 12.45 12.98
C THR A 434 26.05 11.77 11.63
N GLU A 435 25.84 10.47 11.61
CA GLU A 435 25.75 9.62 10.42
C GLU A 435 24.42 8.87 10.38
N LYS A 436 24.09 8.33 9.19
CA LYS A 436 22.82 7.59 8.93
C LYS A 436 21.54 8.39 9.18
N MET A 437 21.61 9.72 9.08
CA MET A 437 20.52 10.66 9.38
C MET A 437 20.14 11.51 8.14
N TYR A 438 20.02 10.86 6.99
CA TYR A 438 19.91 11.53 5.68
C TYR A 438 18.47 11.72 5.18
N ASP A 439 17.46 11.20 5.89
CA ASP A 439 16.05 11.43 5.53
C ASP A 439 15.51 12.71 6.14
N ARG A 440 14.64 13.41 5.39
CA ARG A 440 13.97 14.63 5.85
C ARG A 440 13.16 14.47 7.15
N MET A 441 12.77 13.24 7.51
CA MET A 441 12.01 12.94 8.73
C MET A 441 12.92 12.67 9.93
N ASP A 442 14.20 12.36 9.72
CA ASP A 442 15.12 11.96 10.78
C ASP A 442 15.29 13.03 11.89
N PRO A 443 15.38 14.34 11.58
CA PRO A 443 15.40 15.39 12.61
C PRO A 443 14.17 15.42 13.49
N ASN A 444 13.01 14.99 12.97
CA ASN A 444 11.79 14.90 13.76
C ASN A 444 11.88 13.75 14.75
N TYR A 445 12.44 12.60 14.36
CA TYR A 445 12.62 11.46 15.27
C TYR A 445 13.61 11.78 16.37
N LEU A 446 14.78 12.34 16.01
CA LEU A 446 15.76 12.80 16.99
C LEU A 446 15.14 13.88 17.91
N GLY A 447 14.43 14.85 17.35
CA GLY A 447 13.77 15.89 18.13
C GLY A 447 12.70 15.36 19.09
N LEU A 448 11.98 14.31 18.71
CA LEU A 448 11.04 13.63 19.60
C LEU A 448 11.76 12.88 20.73
N GLN A 449 12.92 12.28 20.48
CA GLN A 449 13.73 11.67 21.54
C GLN A 449 14.12 12.71 22.59
N PHE A 450 14.64 13.87 22.16
CA PHE A 450 14.94 14.99 23.06
C PHE A 450 13.69 15.51 23.77
N ARG A 451 12.55 15.65 23.07
CA ARG A 451 11.28 16.09 23.67
C ARG A 451 10.85 15.16 24.82
N ASN A 452 10.99 13.85 24.64
CA ASN A 452 10.55 12.86 25.62
C ASN A 452 11.38 12.87 26.91
N THR A 453 12.56 13.50 26.90
CA THR A 453 13.37 13.66 28.12
C THR A 453 12.85 14.73 29.07
N GLY A 454 11.99 15.64 28.59
CA GLY A 454 11.48 16.78 29.38
C GLY A 454 12.52 17.85 29.72
N LYS A 455 13.75 17.75 29.18
CA LYS A 455 14.84 18.72 29.36
C LYS A 455 14.65 19.98 28.50
N GLY A 456 15.44 21.02 28.76
CA GLY A 456 15.34 22.33 28.13
C GLY A 456 15.83 22.39 26.67
N TYR A 457 15.24 21.60 25.77
CA TYR A 457 15.56 21.61 24.34
C TYR A 457 14.44 22.27 23.53
N TYR A 458 14.80 23.18 22.63
CA TYR A 458 13.85 24.00 21.88
C TYR A 458 13.73 23.58 20.41
N GLY A 459 14.81 23.13 19.77
CA GLY A 459 14.75 22.74 18.37
C GLY A 459 16.00 22.05 17.84
N ILE A 460 15.85 21.51 16.63
CA ILE A 460 16.91 20.87 15.86
C ILE A 460 16.88 21.44 14.44
N GLU A 461 18.06 21.64 13.86
CA GLU A 461 18.22 22.00 12.45
C GLU A 461 19.39 21.20 11.88
N THR A 462 19.24 20.71 10.66
CA THR A 462 20.26 19.89 10.01
C THR A 462 20.74 20.51 8.71
N GLU A 463 22.04 20.41 8.49
CA GLU A 463 22.75 20.95 7.33
C GLU A 463 23.61 19.85 6.72
N TYR A 464 23.68 19.82 5.40
CA TYR A 464 24.49 18.82 4.73
C TYR A 464 25.98 19.06 4.97
N SER A 465 26.63 18.05 5.54
CA SER A 465 28.08 17.91 5.61
C SER A 465 28.40 16.42 5.77
N CYS A 466 29.68 16.04 5.62
CA CYS A 466 30.13 14.67 5.85
C CYS A 466 31.20 14.72 6.94
N PRO A 467 30.89 14.37 8.20
CA PRO A 467 29.60 13.88 8.72
C PRO A 467 28.51 14.95 8.82
N LEU A 468 27.24 14.57 8.96
CA LEU A 468 26.10 15.48 8.94
C LEU A 468 26.11 16.46 10.12
N THR A 469 25.89 17.74 9.86
CA THR A 469 25.82 18.79 10.88
C THR A 469 24.41 18.86 11.45
N VAL A 470 24.29 18.71 12.77
CA VAL A 470 23.04 18.87 13.51
C VAL A 470 23.22 19.96 14.56
N ARG A 471 22.48 21.07 14.40
CA ARG A 471 22.43 22.16 15.37
C ARG A 471 21.30 21.90 16.35
N LEU A 472 21.64 21.76 17.63
CA LEU A 472 20.68 21.64 18.72
C LEU A 472 20.55 22.99 19.43
N TYR A 473 19.31 23.41 19.63
CA TYR A 473 18.94 24.63 20.33
C TYR A 473 18.43 24.28 21.73
N MET A 474 19.07 24.80 22.77
CA MET A 474 18.79 24.43 24.17
C MET A 474 18.87 25.62 25.13
N ASP A 475 18.35 25.43 26.35
CA ASP A 475 18.42 26.40 27.44
C ASP A 475 19.88 26.70 27.81
N LEU A 476 20.16 27.95 28.20
CA LEU A 476 21.50 28.38 28.63
C LEU A 476 22.02 27.58 29.83
N ASN A 477 21.13 27.17 30.74
CA ASN A 477 21.48 26.45 31.96
C ASN A 477 21.56 24.94 31.76
N GLU A 478 21.05 24.41 30.64
CA GLU A 478 21.10 22.98 30.36
C GLU A 478 22.57 22.57 30.07
N PRO A 479 23.09 21.52 30.73
CA PRO A 479 24.48 21.10 30.57
C PRO A 479 24.74 20.48 29.20
N VAL A 480 25.93 20.74 28.65
CA VAL A 480 26.41 20.10 27.43
C VAL A 480 27.10 18.79 27.84
N ASP A 481 26.42 17.67 27.63
CA ASP A 481 26.90 16.33 28.00
C ASP A 481 26.99 15.45 26.75
N GLU A 482 28.23 15.22 26.28
CA GLU A 482 28.52 14.41 25.10
C GLU A 482 28.00 12.98 25.24
N LYS A 483 28.08 12.39 26.44
CA LYS A 483 27.60 11.03 26.67
C LYS A 483 26.08 10.97 26.51
N PHE A 484 25.38 11.98 27.01
CA PHE A 484 23.93 12.09 26.83
C PHE A 484 23.55 12.25 25.35
N PHE A 485 24.26 13.08 24.57
CA PHE A 485 23.98 13.22 23.14
C PHE A 485 24.21 11.92 22.38
N LYS A 486 25.29 11.21 22.71
CA LYS A 486 25.55 9.89 22.15
C LYS A 486 24.42 8.90 22.45
N GLU A 487 23.98 8.81 23.70
CA GLU A 487 22.88 7.93 24.12
C GLU A 487 21.55 8.27 23.42
N MET A 488 21.28 9.55 23.18
CA MET A 488 20.07 9.96 22.44
C MET A 488 20.18 9.62 20.95
N VAL A 489 21.28 9.99 20.29
CA VAL A 489 21.48 9.76 18.85
C VAL A 489 21.50 8.26 18.52
N GLU A 490 22.22 7.44 19.30
CA GLU A 490 22.40 6.01 19.03
C GLU A 490 21.22 5.13 19.50
N LEU A 491 20.11 5.74 19.92
CA LEU A 491 18.90 5.05 20.34
C LEU A 491 18.32 4.23 19.19
N LYS A 492 18.07 2.94 19.42
CA LYS A 492 17.68 1.98 18.36
C LYS A 492 16.19 1.99 18.00
N GLN A 493 15.33 2.35 18.94
CA GLN A 493 13.88 2.27 18.79
C GLN A 493 13.19 3.41 19.52
N LEU A 494 12.42 4.20 18.79
CA LEU A 494 11.60 5.29 19.33
C LEU A 494 10.15 4.83 19.47
N GLU A 495 9.64 4.87 20.70
CA GLU A 495 8.23 4.64 21.00
C GLU A 495 7.40 5.91 20.77
N MET A 496 6.42 5.82 19.86
CA MET A 496 5.51 6.92 19.54
C MET A 496 4.08 6.57 19.96
N PRO A 497 3.47 7.30 20.91
CA PRO A 497 2.08 7.08 21.27
C PRO A 497 1.15 7.43 20.10
N VAL A 498 0.16 6.58 19.83
CA VAL A 498 -0.81 6.76 18.72
C VAL A 498 -2.12 7.34 19.27
N HIS A 499 -2.72 8.29 18.56
CA HIS A 499 -4.06 8.79 18.88
C HIS A 499 -5.08 7.64 18.81
N GLY A 500 -5.74 7.34 19.95
CA GLY A 500 -6.66 6.21 20.09
C GLY A 500 -6.15 5.06 20.97
N GLY A 501 -4.94 5.17 21.51
CA GLY A 501 -4.33 4.17 22.39
C GLY A 501 -3.38 3.23 21.63
N GLY A 502 -2.24 2.91 22.25
CA GLY A 502 -1.17 2.08 21.68
C GLY A 502 0.12 2.86 21.40
N VAL A 503 1.20 2.11 21.14
CA VAL A 503 2.54 2.62 20.85
C VAL A 503 2.95 2.10 19.47
N ASN A 504 3.44 2.99 18.62
CA ASN A 504 4.10 2.66 17.37
C ASN A 504 5.62 2.71 17.60
N ILE A 505 6.32 1.62 17.30
CA ILE A 505 7.77 1.54 17.46
C ILE A 505 8.42 1.90 16.13
N VAL A 506 9.26 2.92 16.12
CA VAL A 506 10.03 3.35 14.94
C VAL A 506 11.49 2.96 15.14
N GLU A 507 12.03 2.15 14.24
CA GLU A 507 13.46 1.83 14.22
C GLU A 507 14.28 3.03 13.74
N VAL A 508 15.18 3.49 14.59
CA VAL A 508 16.10 4.61 14.40
C VAL A 508 17.51 4.07 14.62
N ASP A 509 18.44 4.31 13.71
CA ASP A 509 19.81 3.74 13.79
C ASP A 509 20.84 4.81 13.44
N PHE A 510 20.69 5.98 14.05
CA PHE A 510 21.63 7.08 13.83
C PHE A 510 22.94 6.79 14.55
N GLU A 511 24.02 7.35 14.03
CA GLU A 511 25.36 7.18 14.57
C GLU A 511 25.92 8.53 15.02
N TYR A 512 26.48 8.56 16.23
CA TYR A 512 27.07 9.76 16.80
C TYR A 512 28.56 9.82 16.47
N ILE A 513 29.01 10.92 15.84
CA ILE A 513 30.41 11.08 15.42
C ILE A 513 31.19 11.98 16.38
N GLY A 514 30.59 13.10 16.81
CA GLY A 514 31.27 14.01 17.74
C GLY A 514 30.54 15.31 18.00
N LEU A 515 31.10 16.11 18.91
CA LEU A 515 30.65 17.43 19.31
C LEU A 515 31.64 18.49 18.79
N ALA A 516 31.14 19.58 18.22
CA ALA A 516 31.98 20.72 17.85
C ALA A 516 32.52 21.44 19.09
N GLU A 517 33.72 22.02 18.98
CA GLU A 517 34.31 22.81 20.07
C GLU A 517 33.56 24.14 20.26
N GLY A 518 33.11 24.39 21.49
CA GLY A 518 32.42 25.62 21.88
C GLY A 518 30.89 25.58 21.72
N SER A 519 30.24 26.65 22.17
CA SER A 519 28.80 26.86 22.02
C SER A 519 28.55 28.25 21.47
N ASP A 520 27.62 28.35 20.53
CA ASP A 520 27.14 29.63 20.03
C ASP A 520 25.86 30.04 20.79
N THR A 521 25.42 31.29 20.62
CA THR A 521 24.19 31.80 21.23
C THR A 521 23.40 32.63 20.22
N ILE A 522 22.10 32.37 20.12
CA ILE A 522 21.19 33.17 19.31
C ILE A 522 20.08 33.77 20.17
N THR A 523 19.42 34.82 19.64
CA THR A 523 18.28 35.42 20.33
C THR A 523 17.03 34.54 20.20
N ARG A 524 16.08 34.70 21.13
CA ARG A 524 14.76 34.05 21.05
C ARG A 524 14.06 34.32 19.72
N ARG A 525 14.05 35.58 19.28
CA ARG A 525 13.42 35.99 18.03
C ARG A 525 14.06 35.30 16.84
N GLU A 526 15.38 35.31 16.77
CA GLU A 526 16.12 34.65 15.69
C GLU A 526 15.81 33.14 15.63
N PHE A 527 15.73 32.47 16.78
CA PHE A 527 15.33 31.06 16.83
C PHE A 527 13.92 30.85 16.27
N LEU A 528 12.95 31.66 16.70
CA LEU A 528 11.57 31.55 16.25
C LEU A 528 11.46 31.81 14.75
N GLU A 529 12.19 32.79 14.21
CA GLU A 529 12.23 33.08 12.78
C GLU A 529 12.88 31.94 11.99
N ARG A 530 14.01 31.39 12.46
CA ARG A 530 14.69 30.25 11.84
C ARG A 530 13.82 29.00 11.82
N GLN A 531 13.08 28.72 12.89
CA GLN A 531 12.21 27.55 12.98
C GLN A 531 10.86 27.75 12.27
N PHE A 532 10.50 28.98 11.91
CA PHE A 532 9.24 29.28 11.24
C PHE A 532 9.35 29.15 9.72
N ASN A 533 8.35 28.53 9.09
CA ASN A 533 8.24 28.48 7.64
C ASN A 533 7.33 29.63 7.19
N LYS A 534 7.94 30.73 6.72
CA LYS A 534 7.20 31.90 6.23
C LYS A 534 6.41 31.51 4.99
N PHE A 535 5.13 31.86 4.98
CA PHE A 535 4.25 31.78 3.82
C PHE A 535 3.96 33.20 3.39
N SER A 536 4.17 33.54 2.11
CA SER A 536 3.86 34.87 1.58
C SER A 536 3.36 34.74 0.15
N VAL A 537 2.17 35.29 -0.11
CA VAL A 537 1.53 35.22 -1.43
C VAL A 537 0.98 36.60 -1.80
N PRO A 538 1.52 37.24 -2.85
CA PRO A 538 0.92 38.44 -3.43
C PRO A 538 -0.27 38.10 -4.34
N PHE A 539 -1.34 38.90 -4.27
CA PHE A 539 -2.55 38.72 -5.06
C PHE A 539 -2.50 39.56 -6.33
N LYS A 540 -1.82 39.03 -7.36
CA LYS A 540 -1.53 39.74 -8.63
C LYS A 540 -2.75 40.45 -9.24
N LYS A 541 -3.89 39.76 -9.34
CA LYS A 541 -5.14 40.32 -9.90
C LYS A 541 -5.57 41.62 -9.21
N ASN A 542 -5.45 41.67 -7.88
CA ASN A 542 -5.87 42.82 -7.09
C ASN A 542 -4.81 43.93 -7.11
N GLN A 543 -3.52 43.56 -7.21
CA GLN A 543 -2.42 44.51 -7.36
C GLN A 543 -2.40 45.21 -8.72
N GLU A 544 -2.80 44.53 -9.81
CA GLU A 544 -2.89 45.11 -11.15
C GLU A 544 -4.01 46.17 -11.26
N SER A 545 -5.07 46.01 -10.48
CA SER A 545 -6.18 46.98 -10.38
C SER A 545 -5.89 48.15 -9.42
N TRP A 546 -4.66 48.28 -8.92
CA TRP A 546 -4.28 49.22 -7.87
C TRP A 546 -3.24 50.25 -8.36
N ASP A 547 -3.36 51.49 -7.87
CA ASP A 547 -2.55 52.65 -8.29
C ASP A 547 -1.35 52.95 -7.36
N GLY A 548 -1.06 52.06 -6.40
CA GLY A 548 0.08 52.21 -5.49
C GLY A 548 -0.19 53.02 -4.22
N LYS A 549 -1.40 53.58 -4.03
CA LYS A 549 -1.71 54.48 -2.90
C LYS A 549 -2.59 53.80 -1.83
N ASN A 550 -2.48 54.25 -0.58
CA ASN A 550 -3.33 53.86 0.57
C ASN A 550 -3.30 52.37 0.96
N ALA A 551 -2.12 51.73 0.93
CA ALA A 551 -1.96 50.40 1.52
C ALA A 551 -1.90 50.48 3.05
N ALA A 552 -2.56 49.53 3.72
CA ALA A 552 -2.49 49.34 5.16
C ALA A 552 -2.24 47.86 5.48
N VAL A 553 -1.76 47.60 6.70
CA VAL A 553 -1.34 46.28 7.14
C VAL A 553 -2.18 45.87 8.33
N TYR A 554 -2.91 44.77 8.20
CA TYR A 554 -3.70 44.16 9.27
C TYR A 554 -2.93 42.98 9.88
N GLU A 555 -2.65 43.04 11.18
CA GLU A 555 -2.01 41.95 11.92
C GLU A 555 -3.01 41.19 12.78
N LEU A 556 -2.98 39.86 12.69
CA LEU A 556 -3.87 38.96 13.42
C LEU A 556 -3.06 37.82 14.02
N VAL A 557 -2.92 37.82 15.35
CA VAL A 557 -2.21 36.78 16.09
C VAL A 557 -2.95 35.45 15.96
N TYR A 558 -2.21 34.39 15.67
CA TYR A 558 -2.75 33.03 15.60
C TYR A 558 -1.82 32.06 16.33
N PRO A 559 -2.21 31.60 17.54
CA PRO A 559 -1.38 30.67 18.30
C PRO A 559 -1.08 29.39 17.52
N ASN A 560 0.15 28.90 17.62
CA ASN A 560 0.61 27.67 16.96
C ASN A 560 0.60 27.72 15.41
N LEU A 561 0.59 28.90 14.78
CA LEU A 561 0.66 29.04 13.33
C LEU A 561 1.88 28.37 12.69
N ASP A 562 2.90 28.05 13.48
CA ASP A 562 4.10 27.30 13.08
C ASP A 562 3.88 25.78 12.93
N LYS A 563 2.76 25.22 13.42
CA LYS A 563 2.50 23.78 13.35
C LYS A 563 2.15 23.34 11.92
N PRO A 564 2.75 22.25 11.40
CA PRO A 564 2.48 21.76 10.04
C PRO A 564 1.01 21.47 9.72
N LEU A 565 0.22 21.04 10.71
CA LEU A 565 -1.21 20.78 10.54
C LEU A 565 -2.02 22.04 10.23
N ILE A 566 -1.56 23.19 10.74
CA ILE A 566 -2.19 24.50 10.53
C ILE A 566 -1.65 25.09 9.22
N THR A 567 -0.33 25.07 9.00
CA THR A 567 0.29 25.68 7.81
C THR A 567 -0.17 25.02 6.50
N ARG A 568 -0.49 23.72 6.50
CA ARG A 568 -1.05 23.02 5.32
C ARG A 568 -2.36 23.64 4.80
N ASN A 569 -3.10 24.34 5.66
CA ASN A 569 -4.37 24.96 5.31
C ASN A 569 -4.21 26.39 4.76
N LEU A 570 -3.03 27.02 4.87
CA LEU A 570 -2.76 28.40 4.42
C LEU A 570 -3.17 28.67 2.96
N PRO A 571 -2.96 27.75 2.00
CA PRO A 571 -3.38 27.97 0.62
C PRO A 571 -4.90 28.18 0.47
N TYR A 572 -5.74 27.59 1.33
CA TYR A 572 -7.19 27.77 1.27
C TYR A 572 -7.60 29.19 1.66
N LEU A 573 -7.04 29.70 2.76
CA LEU A 573 -7.27 31.07 3.22
C LEU A 573 -6.73 32.07 2.19
N SER A 574 -5.51 31.87 1.71
CA SER A 574 -4.90 32.70 0.68
C SER A 574 -5.73 32.74 -0.60
N ASN A 575 -6.23 31.60 -1.05
CA ASN A 575 -7.08 31.52 -2.25
C ASN A 575 -8.38 32.29 -2.03
N HIS A 576 -9.04 32.11 -0.88
CA HIS A 576 -10.26 32.83 -0.54
C HIS A 576 -10.09 34.35 -0.57
N LEU A 577 -9.08 34.86 0.15
CA LEU A 577 -8.80 36.30 0.20
C LEU A 577 -8.44 36.88 -1.17
N SER A 578 -7.75 36.10 -2.01
CA SER A 578 -7.42 36.54 -3.38
C SER A 578 -8.63 36.73 -4.30
N GLN A 579 -9.80 36.18 -3.94
CA GLN A 579 -11.05 36.38 -4.70
C GLN A 579 -11.81 37.64 -4.27
N LEU A 580 -11.46 38.23 -3.14
CA LEU A 580 -12.12 39.41 -2.58
C LEU A 580 -11.38 40.67 -3.01
N GLU A 581 -12.13 41.72 -3.35
CA GLU A 581 -11.56 43.02 -3.70
C GLU A 581 -10.93 43.69 -2.47
N GLY A 582 -9.81 44.37 -2.68
CA GLY A 582 -9.11 45.15 -1.65
C GLY A 582 -8.00 44.40 -0.90
N PHE A 583 -7.94 43.07 -0.96
CA PHE A 583 -6.80 42.32 -0.41
C PHE A 583 -5.63 42.32 -1.40
N LEU A 584 -4.40 42.62 -0.94
CA LEU A 584 -3.23 42.73 -1.81
C LEU A 584 -2.22 41.60 -1.60
N SER A 585 -2.04 41.13 -0.37
CA SER A 585 -1.22 39.96 -0.05
C SER A 585 -1.58 39.40 1.32
N ILE A 586 -1.19 38.15 1.55
CA ILE A 586 -1.15 37.54 2.88
C ILE A 586 0.25 37.00 3.13
N GLU A 587 0.78 37.24 4.32
CA GLU A 587 1.98 36.61 4.81
C GLU A 587 1.82 36.11 6.25
N THR A 588 2.66 35.16 6.64
CA THR A 588 2.79 34.70 8.01
C THR A 588 4.13 35.15 8.56
N THR A 589 4.13 35.77 9.75
CA THR A 589 5.34 36.34 10.36
C THR A 589 5.25 36.34 11.89
N LEU A 590 6.28 36.88 12.56
CA LEU A 590 6.27 37.20 13.98
C LEU A 590 5.95 38.69 14.16
N ASN A 591 5.08 39.01 15.11
CA ASN A 591 4.82 40.38 15.51
C ASN A 591 5.98 40.97 16.36
N GLU A 592 5.81 42.19 16.87
CA GLU A 592 6.80 42.85 17.74
C GLU A 592 6.95 42.17 19.10
N SER A 593 5.94 41.39 19.52
CA SER A 593 5.92 40.61 20.76
C SER A 593 6.40 39.16 20.57
N ASP A 594 7.01 38.84 19.42
CA ASP A 594 7.45 37.50 19.03
C ASP A 594 6.33 36.42 19.03
N GLU A 595 5.11 36.82 18.71
CA GLU A 595 3.97 35.91 18.51
C GLU A 595 3.72 35.72 17.03
N TYR A 596 3.36 34.48 16.64
CA TYR A 596 3.02 34.19 15.25
C TYR A 596 1.72 34.87 14.85
N CYS A 597 1.73 35.59 13.73
CA CYS A 597 0.57 36.29 13.22
C CYS A 597 0.45 36.15 11.70
N PHE A 598 -0.78 36.33 11.22
CA PHE A 598 -1.05 36.68 9.85
C PHE A 598 -0.83 38.18 9.68
N ARG A 599 -0.13 38.55 8.63
CA ARG A 599 -0.04 39.92 8.16
C ARG A 599 -0.70 40.02 6.80
N ILE A 600 -1.79 40.76 6.74
CA ILE A 600 -2.59 40.94 5.54
C ILE A 600 -2.37 42.36 5.05
N THR A 601 -1.81 42.51 3.86
CA THR A 601 -1.70 43.83 3.22
C THR A 601 -2.95 44.07 2.39
N TYR A 602 -3.56 45.23 2.57
CA TYR A 602 -4.85 45.54 1.97
C TYR A 602 -4.98 47.03 1.62
N ARG A 603 -6.01 47.34 0.85
CA ARG A 603 -6.40 48.69 0.41
C ARG A 603 -7.27 49.39 1.45
N ALA A 604 -6.73 50.43 2.11
CA ALA A 604 -7.40 51.16 3.18
C ALA A 604 -8.61 51.99 2.70
N ASP A 605 -8.73 52.23 1.40
CA ASP A 605 -9.87 52.90 0.78
C ASP A 605 -11.08 51.96 0.60
N VAL A 606 -10.86 50.64 0.52
CA VAL A 606 -11.90 49.64 0.26
C VAL A 606 -12.27 48.87 1.54
N LEU A 607 -11.27 48.49 2.31
CA LEU A 607 -11.40 47.63 3.49
C LEU A 607 -11.04 48.38 4.77
N ASN A 608 -11.60 47.89 5.87
CA ASN A 608 -11.28 48.29 7.24
C ASN A 608 -11.25 47.03 8.12
N ASP A 609 -10.87 47.17 9.38
CA ASP A 609 -10.72 46.06 10.31
C ASP A 609 -11.99 45.21 10.46
N ASP A 610 -13.19 45.81 10.40
CA ASP A 610 -14.47 45.09 10.46
C ASP A 610 -14.72 44.24 9.22
N LYS A 611 -14.51 44.80 8.01
CA LYS A 611 -14.69 44.08 6.75
C LYS A 611 -13.69 42.94 6.59
N ILE A 612 -12.45 43.13 7.06
CA ILE A 612 -11.44 42.08 7.07
C ILE A 612 -11.85 40.96 8.02
N TRP A 613 -12.30 41.32 9.24
CA TRP A 613 -12.78 40.35 10.22
C TRP A 613 -13.98 39.54 9.72
N GLU A 614 -14.94 40.19 9.06
CA GLU A 614 -16.09 39.55 8.44
C GLU A 614 -15.67 38.59 7.32
N ALA A 615 -14.73 39.01 6.45
CA ALA A 615 -14.21 38.16 5.38
C ALA A 615 -13.54 36.89 5.91
N LEU A 616 -12.77 37.00 7.00
CA LEU A 616 -12.09 35.87 7.62
C LEU A 616 -13.07 34.87 8.27
N ASN A 617 -14.17 35.37 8.85
CA ASN A 617 -15.15 34.57 9.60
C ASN A 617 -16.42 34.21 8.80
N LYS A 618 -16.38 34.28 7.46
CA LYS A 618 -17.49 33.81 6.63
C LYS A 618 -17.78 32.33 6.88
N ALA A 619 -19.07 31.97 6.88
CA ALA A 619 -19.52 30.59 7.06
C ALA A 619 -19.01 29.62 5.97
N LYS A 620 -18.71 30.15 4.76
CA LYS A 620 -18.12 29.43 3.64
C LYS A 620 -17.07 30.29 2.97
N TRP A 621 -15.99 29.65 2.53
CA TRP A 621 -14.93 30.28 1.75
C TRP A 621 -15.07 29.91 0.28
N THR A 622 -15.21 30.91 -0.57
CA THR A 622 -15.16 30.75 -2.02
C THR A 622 -13.72 30.66 -2.47
N ILE A 623 -13.33 29.55 -3.08
CA ILE A 623 -11.99 29.29 -3.61
C ILE A 623 -12.06 28.91 -5.09
N LYS A 624 -10.97 29.14 -5.81
CA LYS A 624 -10.81 28.66 -7.20
C LYS A 624 -10.01 27.36 -7.21
N ASN A 625 -10.61 26.28 -7.72
CA ASN A 625 -9.98 24.96 -7.78
C ASN A 625 -8.93 24.87 -8.91
N LYS A 626 -8.24 23.73 -9.04
CA LYS A 626 -7.17 23.52 -10.04
C LYS A 626 -7.67 23.58 -11.50
N GLU A 627 -8.96 23.34 -11.72
CA GLU A 627 -9.63 23.39 -13.02
C GLU A 627 -10.15 24.80 -13.34
N GLY A 628 -9.98 25.73 -12.41
CA GLY A 628 -10.41 27.12 -12.54
C GLY A 628 -11.89 27.37 -12.20
N VAL A 629 -12.59 26.37 -11.68
CA VAL A 629 -13.98 26.47 -11.24
C VAL A 629 -14.03 27.02 -9.81
N MET A 630 -15.01 27.89 -9.55
CA MET A 630 -15.26 28.43 -8.21
C MET A 630 -16.07 27.43 -7.39
N GLU A 631 -15.62 27.15 -6.17
CA GLU A 631 -16.30 26.26 -5.22
C GLU A 631 -16.32 26.86 -3.82
N ASP A 632 -17.37 26.54 -3.05
CA ASP A 632 -17.48 26.96 -1.65
C ASP A 632 -17.07 25.82 -0.73
N VAL A 633 -16.10 26.09 0.15
CA VAL A 633 -15.57 25.13 1.11
C VAL A 633 -15.76 25.60 2.55
N ASP A 634 -15.73 24.66 3.49
CA ASP A 634 -15.71 25.00 4.92
C ASP A 634 -14.39 25.69 5.31
N PRO A 635 -14.45 26.78 6.10
CA PRO A 635 -13.27 27.45 6.64
C PRO A 635 -12.32 26.48 7.33
N LYS A 636 -11.01 26.63 7.07
CA LYS A 636 -9.97 25.78 7.67
C LYS A 636 -9.29 26.41 8.89
N PHE A 637 -9.69 27.62 9.21
CA PHE A 637 -9.22 28.39 10.36
C PHE A 637 -10.43 28.94 11.12
N THR A 638 -10.26 29.10 12.43
CA THR A 638 -11.22 29.74 13.32
C THR A 638 -10.49 30.86 14.03
N PHE A 639 -11.06 32.07 14.00
CA PHE A 639 -10.44 33.25 14.56
C PHE A 639 -11.27 33.73 15.76
N ASP A 640 -10.71 33.68 16.96
CA ASP A 640 -11.45 34.03 18.18
C ASP A 640 -11.22 35.48 18.62
N THR A 641 -10.09 36.08 18.23
CA THR A 641 -9.71 37.45 18.61
C THR A 641 -9.51 38.30 17.38
N LYS A 642 -10.12 39.49 17.37
CA LYS A 642 -9.98 40.44 16.28
C LYS A 642 -8.57 41.05 16.28
N GLY A 643 -7.92 41.02 15.11
CA GLY A 643 -6.66 41.70 14.87
C GLY A 643 -6.84 43.20 14.70
N ALA A 644 -5.74 43.91 14.44
CA ALA A 644 -5.73 45.36 14.30
C ALA A 644 -4.87 45.82 13.12
N THR A 645 -5.29 46.90 12.48
CA THR A 645 -4.48 47.58 11.47
C THR A 645 -3.35 48.36 12.13
N LYS A 646 -2.11 48.09 11.71
CA LYS A 646 -0.94 48.87 12.07
C LYS A 646 -0.68 49.97 11.04
N ALA A 647 -0.28 51.15 11.54
CA ALA A 647 0.17 52.24 10.68
C ALA A 647 1.45 51.78 9.96
N VAL A 648 1.47 51.91 8.63
CA VAL A 648 2.65 51.57 7.82
C VAL A 648 3.74 52.58 8.13
N THR A 649 4.68 52.23 9.00
CA THR A 649 5.98 52.91 9.05
C THR A 649 6.69 52.60 7.74
N LYS A 650 6.84 53.62 6.88
CA LYS A 650 7.77 53.54 5.76
C LYS A 650 9.18 53.36 6.34
N GLU A 651 9.73 52.16 6.22
CA GLU A 651 11.20 52.00 6.15
C GLU A 651 11.68 52.33 4.74
#